data_AF-A0A831NS43-F1
#
_entry.id   AF-A0A831NS43-F1
#
_cell.length_a   1.000
_cell.length_b   1.000
_cell.length_c   1.000
_cell.angle_alpha   90.00
_cell.angle_beta   90.00
_cell.angle_gamma   90.00
#
_symmetry.space_group_name_H-M   'P 1'
#
loop_
_entity.id
_entity.type
_entity.pdbx_description
1 polymer ?
#
loop_
_entity_poly.entity_id
_entity_poly.type
_entity_poly.pdbx_seq_one_letter_code
_entity_poly.pdbx_strand_id
1 'polypeptide(L)'
;MWRKIPILLVVLLASIYIQPVLPQPQVWSQGQWILVKTDEITVMFPAGGEKPVFVWWRTGDNSTIYVVHFKGMWEYFILNISEPRVFRHRYRFEYRLVNDTFVKPVLEKIVNKTQALKTVKKHVEKYIQELNEVEANITKLVLKIREINSRFAEYNNTVSSIIEESCKLNKTIEHICRYIENCRNNMSTLESHASMKHVNIGGYTSSINSYLNEISEIIEDLARFTEDIKNKKMSKAFSELPSIESKTTVLISKSHGLKETTRNLHEMIHVSHGDLEIYSQQLLSSVTEIETLAANISASLNKIKELREALLAVNATIDLKSKEIKESLKNMLKVEESLGTEVSLELSKYMNQLEVKNELELAIEIRLKLKAALSELNETINIRLHECCELKEEDVNKCLMNITKSKNLLNSVVVNVSKCISEKEEELKVAQELCKEINAKWRSPFLPFDSCSWKLTNIEEIKAGNKTIGVAFTYILEKVHIPSYEFAENNIMLRCRLYTVTVEEQSGELNYTVQRAELKVDFIVKKWVWLSDLLVGNFSKLFNVTISADNEGLALWITAASVNYTIAAKKGLSIIEAALANETDLLASSAVVVSQKGVSTKLSIKKYDNETQVLTVPRVPNLIVKVNLASEDKVLGGFLKFIATAKVIYLNGTTEVVPVSASYMSAGGFFMLFLCYPYFNNGSLEHDPSVGVITTEEAPAY
;
A
#
# COMPACT_ATOMS: atom_id res chain seq x y z
N MET A 1 -93.47 -83.85 -30.85
CA MET A 1 -92.30 -84.61 -31.35
C MET A 1 -91.36 -83.60 -31.99
N TRP A 2 -90.10 -83.59 -31.55
CA TRP A 2 -89.10 -82.55 -31.78
C TRP A 2 -88.81 -82.26 -33.26
N ARG A 3 -88.54 -80.98 -33.61
CA ARG A 3 -87.48 -80.58 -34.58
C ARG A 3 -87.22 -79.06 -34.62
N LYS A 4 -86.09 -78.69 -34.01
CA LYS A 4 -85.02 -77.75 -34.44
C LYS A 4 -85.43 -76.43 -35.11
N ILE A 5 -85.29 -75.33 -34.35
CA ILE A 5 -85.09 -73.96 -34.85
C ILE A 5 -83.57 -73.69 -34.95
N PRO A 6 -83.06 -72.96 -35.96
CA PRO A 6 -81.64 -72.87 -36.25
C PRO A 6 -80.90 -71.94 -35.29
N ILE A 7 -79.71 -72.38 -34.93
CA ILE A 7 -78.64 -71.69 -34.23
C ILE A 7 -78.16 -70.54 -35.11
N LEU A 8 -78.73 -69.34 -34.97
CA LEU A 8 -78.12 -68.11 -35.51
C LEU A 8 -78.45 -66.84 -34.72
N LEU A 9 -79.16 -66.92 -33.59
CA LEU A 9 -79.58 -65.75 -32.80
C LEU A 9 -78.92 -65.63 -31.41
N VAL A 10 -77.96 -66.50 -31.07
CA VAL A 10 -77.31 -66.55 -29.74
C VAL A 10 -75.87 -66.01 -29.74
N VAL A 11 -75.34 -65.58 -30.88
CA VAL A 11 -73.94 -65.07 -30.97
C VAL A 11 -73.85 -63.53 -31.01
N LEU A 12 -74.97 -62.79 -30.96
CA LEU A 12 -74.95 -61.32 -31.13
C LEU A 12 -75.32 -60.48 -29.89
N LEU A 13 -75.47 -61.07 -28.70
CA LEU A 13 -75.79 -60.33 -27.47
C LEU A 13 -75.00 -60.89 -26.26
N ALA A 14 -73.68 -60.74 -26.28
CA ALA A 14 -72.86 -60.78 -25.07
C ALA A 14 -71.46 -60.16 -25.32
N SER A 15 -71.38 -58.98 -25.91
CA SER A 15 -70.24 -58.09 -25.66
C SER A 15 -70.54 -57.31 -24.39
N ILE A 16 -70.53 -58.00 -23.25
CA ILE A 16 -70.33 -57.31 -21.98
C ILE A 16 -68.95 -56.68 -22.13
N TYR A 17 -68.91 -55.36 -22.28
CA TYR A 17 -67.72 -54.57 -22.01
C TYR A 17 -67.37 -54.85 -20.54
N ILE A 18 -66.61 -55.92 -20.29
CA ILE A 18 -65.88 -56.07 -19.05
C ILE A 18 -64.87 -54.93 -19.13
N GLN A 19 -65.20 -53.78 -18.53
CA GLN A 19 -64.16 -52.82 -18.23
C GLN A 19 -63.12 -53.58 -17.40
N PRO A 20 -61.85 -53.64 -17.82
CA PRO A 20 -60.83 -54.26 -16.99
C PRO A 20 -60.88 -53.57 -15.63
N VAL A 21 -61.14 -54.36 -14.58
CA VAL A 21 -61.02 -53.87 -13.21
C VAL A 21 -59.56 -53.47 -13.08
N LEU A 22 -59.31 -52.17 -12.94
CA LEU A 22 -57.94 -51.68 -12.77
C LEU A 22 -57.38 -52.30 -11.49
N PRO A 23 -56.21 -52.95 -11.56
CA PRO A 23 -55.56 -53.49 -10.38
C PRO A 23 -55.37 -52.36 -9.37
N GLN A 24 -55.89 -52.57 -8.16
CA GLN A 24 -55.79 -51.60 -7.09
C GLN A 24 -54.41 -51.72 -6.42
N PRO A 25 -53.71 -50.60 -6.17
CA PRO A 25 -52.43 -50.65 -5.50
C PRO A 25 -52.61 -51.17 -4.07
N GLN A 26 -51.81 -52.15 -3.66
CA GLN A 26 -51.82 -52.68 -2.30
C GLN A 26 -50.78 -51.93 -1.47
N VAL A 27 -51.22 -51.32 -0.36
CA VAL A 27 -50.36 -50.55 0.55
C VAL A 27 -50.40 -51.17 1.93
N TRP A 28 -49.25 -51.47 2.52
CA TRP A 28 -49.17 -51.95 3.90
C TRP A 28 -47.85 -51.55 4.56
N SER A 29 -47.84 -51.58 5.89
CA SER A 29 -46.64 -51.31 6.69
C SER A 29 -45.96 -52.62 7.13
N GLN A 30 -44.64 -52.63 7.12
CA GLN A 30 -43.80 -53.71 7.61
C GLN A 30 -42.69 -53.11 8.49
N GLY A 31 -42.91 -53.11 9.81
CA GLY A 31 -42.03 -52.41 10.75
C GLY A 31 -42.00 -50.90 10.46
N GLN A 32 -40.80 -50.33 10.31
CA GLN A 32 -40.58 -48.91 9.98
C GLN A 32 -40.62 -48.62 8.46
N TRP A 33 -41.18 -49.53 7.65
CA TRP A 33 -41.24 -49.42 6.19
C TRP A 33 -42.68 -49.52 5.69
N ILE A 34 -42.96 -48.83 4.59
CA ILE A 34 -44.19 -48.95 3.83
C ILE A 34 -43.87 -49.62 2.50
N LEU A 35 -44.74 -50.54 2.08
CA LEU A 35 -44.69 -51.20 0.81
C LEU A 35 -45.91 -50.81 -0.01
N VAL A 36 -45.67 -50.50 -1.28
CA VAL A 36 -46.69 -50.27 -2.30
C VAL A 36 -46.45 -51.27 -3.41
N LYS A 37 -47.42 -52.15 -3.63
CA LYS A 37 -47.38 -53.19 -4.66
C LYS A 37 -48.39 -52.90 -5.75
N THR A 38 -47.92 -52.86 -6.99
CA THR A 38 -48.73 -52.91 -8.21
C THR A 38 -48.49 -54.24 -8.92
N ASP A 39 -49.17 -54.49 -10.04
CA ASP A 39 -48.98 -55.70 -10.84
C ASP A 39 -47.58 -55.83 -11.44
N GLU A 40 -46.88 -54.71 -11.69
CA GLU A 40 -45.58 -54.69 -12.35
C GLU A 40 -44.41 -54.42 -11.39
N ILE A 41 -44.61 -53.54 -10.41
CA ILE A 41 -43.53 -53.07 -9.53
C ILE A 41 -43.97 -53.06 -8.07
N THR A 42 -43.07 -53.52 -7.20
CA THR A 42 -43.20 -53.32 -5.76
C THR A 42 -42.15 -52.31 -5.32
N VAL A 43 -42.59 -51.29 -4.59
CA VAL A 43 -41.74 -50.22 -4.04
C VAL A 43 -41.84 -50.24 -2.53
N MET A 44 -40.71 -50.13 -1.85
CA MET A 44 -40.60 -50.08 -0.40
C MET A 44 -39.81 -48.84 0.02
N PHE A 45 -40.30 -48.12 1.04
CA PHE A 45 -39.70 -46.88 1.53
C PHE A 45 -39.97 -46.65 3.03
N PRO A 46 -39.13 -45.88 3.76
CA PRO A 46 -39.28 -45.70 5.20
C PRO A 46 -40.58 -44.97 5.60
N ALA A 47 -41.31 -45.51 6.58
CA ALA A 47 -42.51 -44.92 7.14
C ALA A 47 -42.21 -43.72 8.06
N GLY A 48 -41.09 -43.79 8.79
CA GLY A 48 -40.72 -42.82 9.83
C GLY A 48 -40.02 -41.55 9.31
N GLY A 49 -39.88 -41.39 7.99
CA GLY A 49 -39.28 -40.18 7.42
C GLY A 49 -37.80 -39.97 7.77
N GLU A 50 -37.04 -41.01 8.11
CA GLU A 50 -35.64 -40.79 8.49
C GLU A 50 -34.76 -40.41 7.29
N LYS A 51 -34.93 -41.08 6.14
CA LYS A 51 -34.11 -40.87 4.94
C LYS A 51 -34.90 -41.14 3.65
N PRO A 52 -34.73 -40.34 2.59
CA PRO A 52 -35.31 -40.59 1.28
C PRO A 52 -34.58 -41.73 0.54
N VAL A 53 -34.98 -42.96 0.85
CA VAL A 53 -34.49 -44.19 0.24
C VAL A 53 -35.66 -44.97 -0.34
N PHE A 54 -35.50 -45.47 -1.56
CA PHE A 54 -36.48 -46.33 -2.22
C PHE A 54 -35.82 -47.65 -2.62
N VAL A 55 -36.45 -48.75 -2.23
CA VAL A 55 -36.10 -50.10 -2.67
C VAL A 55 -37.20 -50.57 -3.60
N TRP A 56 -36.87 -51.08 -4.77
CA TRP A 56 -37.88 -51.58 -5.71
C TRP A 56 -37.44 -52.86 -6.42
N TRP A 57 -38.41 -53.62 -6.90
CA TRP A 57 -38.19 -54.83 -7.70
C TRP A 57 -39.44 -55.13 -8.54
N ARG A 58 -39.32 -56.08 -9.47
CA ARG A 58 -40.46 -56.52 -10.29
C ARG A 58 -41.43 -57.30 -9.42
N THR A 59 -42.71 -56.96 -9.46
CA THR A 59 -43.72 -57.71 -8.71
C THR A 59 -43.71 -59.18 -9.16
N GLY A 60 -43.64 -60.10 -8.19
CA GLY A 60 -43.55 -61.54 -8.45
C GLY A 60 -42.12 -62.07 -8.63
N ASP A 61 -41.11 -61.21 -8.80
CA ASP A 61 -39.68 -61.59 -8.90
C ASP A 61 -38.78 -60.61 -8.14
N ASN A 62 -38.36 -61.03 -6.94
CA ASN A 62 -37.44 -60.28 -6.10
C ASN A 62 -36.00 -60.84 -6.14
N SER A 63 -35.65 -61.66 -7.13
CA SER A 63 -34.30 -62.26 -7.24
C SER A 63 -33.19 -61.21 -7.31
N THR A 64 -33.50 -60.06 -7.94
CA THR A 64 -32.73 -58.83 -7.94
C THR A 64 -33.59 -57.71 -7.38
N ILE A 65 -33.09 -57.00 -6.38
CA ILE A 65 -33.71 -55.79 -5.85
C ILE A 65 -32.84 -54.59 -6.21
N TYR A 66 -33.45 -53.42 -6.35
CA TYR A 66 -32.76 -52.18 -6.68
C TYR A 66 -32.95 -51.19 -5.55
N VAL A 67 -31.95 -50.35 -5.34
CA VAL A 67 -31.94 -49.36 -4.26
C VAL A 67 -31.52 -48.03 -4.84
N VAL A 68 -32.22 -46.97 -4.45
CA VAL A 68 -31.84 -45.59 -4.72
C VAL A 68 -31.90 -44.81 -3.43
N HIS A 69 -30.81 -44.09 -3.14
CA HIS A 69 -30.66 -43.26 -1.95
C HIS A 69 -30.33 -41.84 -2.40
N PHE A 70 -31.21 -40.90 -2.05
CA PHE A 70 -30.94 -39.48 -2.20
C PHE A 70 -30.02 -39.04 -1.06
N LYS A 71 -28.75 -38.78 -1.36
CA LYS A 71 -27.68 -38.57 -0.37
C LYS A 71 -27.61 -37.13 0.13
N GLY A 72 -27.95 -36.15 -0.71
CA GLY A 72 -27.83 -34.74 -0.36
C GLY A 72 -27.67 -33.82 -1.56
N MET A 73 -27.34 -32.57 -1.26
CA MET A 73 -27.12 -31.53 -2.27
C MET A 73 -25.75 -30.91 -2.14
N TRP A 74 -25.07 -30.74 -3.26
CA TRP A 74 -23.83 -29.97 -3.37
C TRP A 74 -24.10 -28.65 -4.04
N GLU A 75 -23.61 -27.57 -3.45
CA GLU A 75 -23.43 -26.30 -4.16
C GLU A 75 -22.04 -26.24 -4.76
N TYR A 76 -21.95 -25.76 -6.00
CA TYR A 76 -20.69 -25.59 -6.69
C TYR A 76 -20.68 -24.26 -7.45
N PHE A 77 -19.49 -23.65 -7.54
CA PHE A 77 -19.23 -22.49 -8.37
C PHE A 77 -17.76 -22.44 -8.81
N ILE A 78 -17.47 -21.74 -9.91
CA ILE A 78 -16.10 -21.54 -10.40
C ILE A 78 -15.63 -20.12 -10.07
N LEU A 79 -14.42 -20.05 -9.50
CA LEU A 79 -13.71 -18.81 -9.20
C LEU A 79 -12.66 -18.50 -10.27
N ASN A 80 -12.34 -17.22 -10.46
CA ASN A 80 -11.30 -16.74 -11.36
C ASN A 80 -9.87 -16.99 -10.86
N ILE A 81 -9.48 -18.26 -10.73
CA ILE A 81 -8.13 -18.65 -10.27
C ILE A 81 -7.42 -19.54 -11.29
N SER A 82 -6.17 -19.17 -11.61
CA SER A 82 -5.33 -19.85 -12.60
C SER A 82 -4.77 -21.19 -12.10
N GLU A 83 -4.59 -21.36 -10.78
CA GLU A 83 -4.12 -22.60 -10.17
C GLU A 83 -4.95 -22.99 -8.93
N PRO A 84 -5.83 -24.02 -9.02
CA PRO A 84 -6.70 -24.42 -7.91
C PRO A 84 -6.02 -25.34 -6.89
N ARG A 85 -4.67 -25.39 -6.82
CA ARG A 85 -3.95 -26.34 -5.97
C ARG A 85 -4.38 -26.24 -4.49
N VAL A 86 -4.75 -25.04 -4.06
CA VAL A 86 -5.25 -24.73 -2.71
C VAL A 86 -6.63 -25.38 -2.43
N PHE A 87 -7.46 -25.56 -3.47
CA PHE A 87 -8.84 -26.07 -3.36
C PHE A 87 -9.00 -27.55 -3.75
N ARG A 88 -7.91 -28.24 -4.16
CA ARG A 88 -7.97 -29.59 -4.74
C ARG A 88 -8.24 -30.75 -3.76
N HIS A 89 -8.31 -30.51 -2.46
CA HIS A 89 -8.43 -31.61 -1.49
C HIS A 89 -9.81 -31.67 -0.81
N ARG A 90 -10.49 -32.79 -1.00
CA ARG A 90 -11.64 -33.30 -0.23
C ARG A 90 -13.01 -32.61 -0.40
N TYR A 91 -13.27 -31.90 -1.50
CA TYR A 91 -14.58 -31.25 -1.72
C TYR A 91 -14.95 -30.23 -0.61
N ARG A 92 -13.93 -29.65 0.06
CA ARG A 92 -14.14 -28.71 1.17
C ARG A 92 -13.75 -27.31 0.76
N PHE A 93 -14.76 -26.52 0.42
CA PHE A 93 -14.61 -25.08 0.23
C PHE A 93 -14.69 -24.37 1.60
N GLU A 94 -13.58 -24.39 2.33
CA GLU A 94 -13.48 -23.76 3.66
C GLU A 94 -13.17 -22.27 3.55
N TYR A 95 -13.76 -21.45 4.44
CA TYR A 95 -13.51 -20.00 4.47
C TYR A 95 -12.02 -19.68 4.60
N ARG A 96 -11.25 -20.52 5.33
CA ARG A 96 -9.79 -20.39 5.43
C ARG A 96 -9.11 -20.33 4.06
N LEU A 97 -9.52 -21.16 3.11
CA LEU A 97 -8.91 -21.19 1.77
C LEU A 97 -9.26 -19.93 0.97
N VAL A 98 -10.47 -19.41 1.14
CA VAL A 98 -10.87 -18.11 0.58
C VAL A 98 -10.06 -16.98 1.18
N ASN A 99 -9.89 -17.01 2.50
CA ASN A 99 -9.09 -16.03 3.23
C ASN A 99 -7.62 -16.04 2.77
N ASP A 100 -7.01 -17.22 2.70
CA ASP A 100 -5.61 -17.38 2.31
C ASP A 100 -5.37 -17.01 0.84
N THR A 101 -6.35 -17.25 -0.04
CA THR A 101 -6.20 -17.02 -1.49
C THR A 101 -6.52 -15.58 -1.91
N PHE A 102 -7.61 -14.99 -1.40
CA PHE A 102 -8.12 -13.70 -1.91
C PHE A 102 -7.99 -12.57 -0.89
N VAL A 103 -8.32 -12.84 0.38
CA VAL A 103 -8.40 -11.80 1.41
C VAL A 103 -7.02 -11.36 1.85
N LYS A 104 -6.19 -12.31 2.28
CA LYS A 104 -4.90 -12.06 2.91
C LYS A 104 -3.97 -11.21 2.03
N PRO A 105 -3.80 -11.47 0.71
CA PRO A 105 -2.94 -10.64 -0.14
C PRO A 105 -3.39 -9.17 -0.21
N VAL A 106 -4.70 -8.91 -0.21
CA VAL A 106 -5.26 -7.56 -0.24
C VAL A 106 -5.04 -6.85 1.09
N LEU A 107 -5.36 -7.52 2.21
CA LEU A 107 -5.15 -6.95 3.54
C LEU A 107 -3.66 -6.65 3.79
N GLU A 108 -2.76 -7.57 3.44
CA GLU A 108 -1.31 -7.37 3.55
C GLU A 108 -0.85 -6.17 2.71
N LYS A 109 -1.38 -5.99 1.50
CA LYS A 109 -1.08 -4.83 0.66
C LYS A 109 -1.51 -3.52 1.32
N ILE A 110 -2.69 -3.45 1.92
CA ILE A 110 -3.18 -2.27 2.65
C ILE A 110 -2.31 -1.99 3.87
N VAL A 111 -1.99 -3.02 4.66
CA VAL A 111 -1.11 -2.91 5.85
C VAL A 111 0.27 -2.41 5.46
N ASN A 112 0.88 -2.99 4.43
CA ASN A 112 2.21 -2.59 3.96
C ASN A 112 2.23 -1.14 3.45
N LYS A 113 1.21 -0.72 2.70
CA LYS A 113 1.06 0.68 2.27
C LYS A 113 0.90 1.62 3.48
N THR A 114 0.07 1.26 4.44
CA THR A 114 -0.16 2.04 5.67
C THR A 114 1.14 2.21 6.45
N GLN A 115 1.93 1.15 6.58
CA GLN A 115 3.22 1.19 7.27
C GLN A 115 4.24 2.06 6.52
N ALA A 116 4.28 1.97 5.18
CA ALA A 116 5.12 2.83 4.36
C ALA A 116 4.76 4.32 4.53
N LEU A 117 3.47 4.67 4.53
CA LEU A 117 3.01 6.04 4.80
C LEU A 117 3.42 6.52 6.19
N LYS A 118 3.29 5.68 7.23
CA LYS A 118 3.75 5.99 8.60
C LYS A 118 5.26 6.24 8.64
N THR A 119 6.04 5.44 7.93
CA THR A 119 7.50 5.64 7.79
C THR A 119 7.82 6.96 7.11
N VAL A 120 7.17 7.29 5.99
CA VAL A 120 7.32 8.58 5.29
C VAL A 120 7.02 9.73 6.24
N LYS A 121 5.86 9.71 6.91
CA LYS A 121 5.45 10.75 7.86
C LYS A 121 6.52 10.98 8.93
N LYS A 122 7.01 9.90 9.55
CA LYS A 122 8.05 9.96 10.58
C LYS A 122 9.34 10.64 10.09
N HIS A 123 9.79 10.34 8.87
CA HIS A 123 11.01 10.95 8.33
C HIS A 123 10.82 12.44 8.03
N VAL A 124 9.65 12.84 7.49
CA VAL A 124 9.35 14.25 7.25
C VAL A 124 9.22 15.02 8.58
N GLU A 125 8.56 14.45 9.59
CA GLU A 125 8.47 15.05 10.93
C GLU A 125 9.84 15.19 11.60
N LYS A 126 10.70 14.16 11.50
CA LYS A 126 12.10 14.23 11.96
C LYS A 126 12.84 15.39 11.28
N TYR A 127 12.71 15.53 9.96
CA TYR A 127 13.34 16.63 9.22
C TYR A 127 12.84 18.00 9.69
N ILE A 128 11.53 18.17 9.88
CA ILE A 128 10.94 19.41 10.41
C ILE A 128 11.47 19.72 11.82
N GLN A 129 11.61 18.71 12.68
CA GLN A 129 12.13 18.87 14.03
C GLN A 129 13.57 19.40 14.03
N GLU A 130 14.44 18.82 13.22
CA GLU A 130 15.84 19.24 13.08
C GLU A 130 15.97 20.64 12.45
N LEU A 131 15.06 21.00 11.53
CA LEU A 131 14.98 22.36 11.00
C LEU A 131 14.64 23.41 12.08
N ASN A 132 13.98 23.04 13.18
CA ASN A 132 13.82 23.95 14.33
C ASN A 132 15.18 24.31 14.95
N GLU A 133 16.10 23.36 15.02
CA GLU A 133 17.44 23.60 15.58
C GLU A 133 18.25 24.51 14.65
N VAL A 134 18.18 24.27 13.33
CA VAL A 134 18.80 25.17 12.33
C VAL A 134 18.24 26.58 12.44
N GLU A 135 16.91 26.74 12.56
CA GLU A 135 16.25 28.03 12.74
C GLU A 135 16.73 28.77 14.01
N ALA A 136 16.85 28.04 15.13
CA ALA A 136 17.38 28.60 16.38
C ALA A 136 18.85 29.03 16.25
N ASN A 137 19.67 28.27 15.51
CA ASN A 137 21.07 28.60 15.28
C ASN A 137 21.25 29.80 14.33
N ILE A 138 20.39 29.95 13.31
CA ILE A 138 20.34 31.15 12.46
C ILE A 138 19.92 32.38 13.28
N THR A 139 18.98 32.22 14.20
CA THR A 139 18.57 33.32 15.09
C THR A 139 19.75 33.77 15.97
N LYS A 140 20.54 32.82 16.51
CA LYS A 140 21.78 33.14 17.25
C LYS A 140 22.84 33.79 16.37
N LEU A 141 22.89 33.47 15.07
CA LEU A 141 23.84 34.07 14.13
C LEU A 141 23.63 35.58 13.99
N VAL A 142 22.38 36.07 14.05
CA VAL A 142 22.09 37.52 14.04
C VAL A 142 22.84 38.25 15.16
N LEU A 143 22.87 37.69 16.37
CA LEU A 143 23.60 38.29 17.49
C LEU A 143 25.12 38.32 17.25
N LYS A 144 25.68 37.24 16.71
CA LYS A 144 27.11 37.19 16.34
C LYS A 144 27.47 38.21 15.25
N ILE A 145 26.56 38.42 14.30
CA ILE A 145 26.71 39.44 13.25
C ILE A 145 26.73 40.85 13.83
N ARG A 146 25.82 41.17 14.76
CA ARG A 146 25.83 42.48 15.45
C ARG A 146 27.14 42.71 16.19
N GLU A 147 27.65 41.69 16.85
CA GLU A 147 28.90 41.76 17.60
C GLU A 147 30.09 42.05 16.67
N ILE A 148 30.25 41.31 15.56
CA ILE A 148 31.37 41.53 14.64
C ILE A 148 31.25 42.85 13.87
N ASN A 149 30.04 43.29 13.51
CA ASN A 149 29.83 44.61 12.91
C ASN A 149 30.27 45.75 13.84
N SER A 150 30.05 45.61 15.16
CA SER A 150 30.59 46.57 16.13
C SER A 150 32.12 46.64 16.11
N ARG A 151 32.78 45.49 15.90
CA ARG A 151 34.25 45.42 15.79
C ARG A 151 34.75 45.98 14.45
N PHE A 152 34.04 45.76 13.34
CA PHE A 152 34.35 46.42 12.07
C PHE A 152 34.24 47.95 12.17
N ALA A 153 33.23 48.46 12.89
CA ALA A 153 33.12 49.90 13.15
C ALA A 153 34.31 50.42 13.97
N GLU A 154 34.71 49.70 15.02
CA GLU A 154 35.89 50.04 15.84
C GLU A 154 37.20 50.01 15.02
N TYR A 155 37.36 49.00 14.16
CA TYR A 155 38.49 48.88 13.24
C TYR A 155 38.57 50.11 12.32
N ASN A 156 37.46 50.45 11.66
CA ASN A 156 37.39 51.59 10.74
C ASN A 156 37.65 52.93 11.45
N ASN A 157 37.16 53.10 12.68
CA ASN A 157 37.43 54.29 13.50
C ASN A 157 38.92 54.39 13.90
N THR A 158 39.54 53.26 14.24
CA THR A 158 40.97 53.21 14.58
C THR A 158 41.85 53.53 13.36
N VAL A 159 41.54 52.95 12.20
CA VAL A 159 42.19 53.29 10.92
C VAL A 159 42.07 54.77 10.61
N SER A 160 40.89 55.35 10.79
CA SER A 160 40.65 56.79 10.57
C SER A 160 41.50 57.65 11.51
N SER A 161 41.63 57.25 12.78
CA SER A 161 42.47 57.93 13.77
C SER A 161 43.96 57.87 13.41
N ILE A 162 44.44 56.75 12.87
CA ILE A 162 45.83 56.61 12.39
C ILE A 162 46.09 57.52 11.19
N ILE A 163 45.14 57.59 10.25
CA ILE A 163 45.25 58.49 9.09
C ILE A 163 45.27 59.96 9.55
N GLU A 164 44.43 60.33 10.51
CA GLU A 164 44.40 61.68 11.08
C GLU A 164 45.74 62.04 11.74
N GLU A 165 46.27 61.15 12.57
CA GLU A 165 47.55 61.36 13.26
C GLU A 165 48.73 61.40 12.28
N SER A 166 48.70 60.56 11.24
CA SER A 166 49.67 60.62 10.13
C SER A 166 49.61 61.94 9.37
N CYS A 167 48.43 62.53 9.19
CA CYS A 167 48.31 63.87 8.60
C CYS A 167 48.91 64.97 9.49
N LYS A 168 48.79 64.86 10.83
CA LYS A 168 49.45 65.79 11.77
C LYS A 168 50.97 65.64 11.72
N LEU A 169 51.45 64.40 11.66
CA LEU A 169 52.87 64.10 11.47
C LEU A 169 53.41 64.71 10.17
N ASN A 170 52.69 64.55 9.04
CA ASN A 170 53.08 65.14 7.75
C ASN A 170 53.14 66.67 7.79
N LYS A 171 52.17 67.34 8.44
CA LYS A 171 52.23 68.81 8.64
C LYS A 171 53.45 69.23 9.46
N THR A 172 53.83 68.45 10.48
CA THR A 172 55.02 68.73 11.31
C THR A 172 56.31 68.57 10.49
N ILE A 173 56.37 67.56 9.62
CA ILE A 173 57.46 67.36 8.66
C ILE A 173 57.61 68.57 7.73
N GLU A 174 56.51 69.02 7.12
CA GLU A 174 56.50 70.22 6.26
C GLU A 174 56.99 71.49 6.98
N HIS A 175 56.70 71.61 8.28
CA HIS A 175 57.22 72.72 9.11
C HIS A 175 58.74 72.62 9.29
N ILE A 176 59.26 71.44 9.62
CA ILE A 176 60.71 71.23 9.77
C ILE A 176 61.45 71.53 8.47
N CYS A 177 60.95 71.07 7.32
CA CYS A 177 61.55 71.37 6.01
C CYS A 177 61.71 72.89 5.80
N ARG A 178 60.67 73.69 6.12
CA ARG A 178 60.72 75.16 6.02
C ARG A 178 61.74 75.77 6.97
N TYR A 179 61.85 75.27 8.21
CA TYR A 179 62.86 75.77 9.15
C TYR A 179 64.29 75.37 8.75
N ILE A 180 64.50 74.20 8.15
CA ILE A 180 65.81 73.80 7.60
C ILE A 180 66.22 74.77 6.49
N GLU A 181 65.30 75.12 5.59
CA GLU A 181 65.55 76.10 4.53
C GLU A 181 65.87 77.49 5.09
N ASN A 182 65.11 77.94 6.10
CA ASN A 182 65.40 79.17 6.82
C ASN A 182 66.79 79.13 7.51
N CYS A 183 67.17 78.01 8.13
CA CYS A 183 68.49 77.83 8.73
C CYS A 183 69.59 77.94 7.66
N ARG A 184 69.45 77.29 6.50
CA ARG A 184 70.41 77.40 5.39
C ARG A 184 70.54 78.84 4.88
N ASN A 185 69.43 79.55 4.72
CA ASN A 185 69.42 80.94 4.27
C ASN A 185 70.05 81.90 5.30
N ASN A 186 69.70 81.74 6.57
CA ASN A 186 70.27 82.53 7.67
C ASN A 186 71.76 82.24 7.85
N MET A 187 72.18 80.99 7.69
CA MET A 187 73.58 80.57 7.75
C MET A 187 74.40 81.18 6.60
N SER A 188 73.90 81.14 5.38
CA SER A 188 74.54 81.76 4.21
C SER A 188 74.68 83.28 4.37
N THR A 189 73.65 83.93 4.93
CA THR A 189 73.68 85.37 5.25
C THR A 189 74.73 85.68 6.32
N LEU A 190 74.77 84.88 7.40
CA LEU A 190 75.75 85.02 8.47
C LEU A 190 77.19 84.82 7.96
N GLU A 191 77.42 83.83 7.10
CA GLU A 191 78.71 83.56 6.45
C GLU A 191 79.20 84.70 5.55
N SER A 192 78.30 85.28 4.77
CA SER A 192 78.60 86.45 3.94
C SER A 192 79.08 87.62 4.80
N HIS A 193 78.35 87.93 5.88
CA HIS A 193 78.68 89.04 6.77
C HIS A 193 79.91 88.76 7.65
N ALA A 194 80.12 87.52 8.09
CA ALA A 194 81.30 87.11 8.84
C ALA A 194 82.58 87.17 7.97
N SER A 195 82.47 86.80 6.68
CA SER A 195 83.58 86.90 5.72
C SER A 195 83.98 88.35 5.45
N MET A 196 83.03 89.27 5.34
CA MET A 196 83.29 90.71 5.20
C MET A 196 84.01 91.33 6.41
N LYS A 197 83.90 90.70 7.59
CA LYS A 197 84.51 91.16 8.85
C LYS A 197 85.69 90.31 9.31
N HIS A 198 86.17 89.40 8.45
CA HIS A 198 87.27 88.46 8.75
C HIS A 198 87.05 87.60 10.00
N VAL A 199 85.80 87.29 10.34
CA VAL A 199 85.44 86.43 11.49
C VAL A 199 85.43 84.97 11.02
N ASN A 200 86.22 84.11 11.69
CA ASN A 200 86.30 82.69 11.33
C ASN A 200 85.15 81.89 11.98
N ILE A 201 84.12 81.58 11.19
CA ILE A 201 83.00 80.71 11.61
C ILE A 201 82.93 79.38 10.85
N GLY A 202 83.88 79.10 9.95
CA GLY A 202 83.81 77.98 8.99
C GLY A 202 83.71 76.58 9.63
N GLY A 203 84.25 76.40 10.84
CA GLY A 203 84.11 75.15 11.60
C GLY A 203 82.67 74.90 12.09
N TYR A 204 81.98 75.96 12.53
CA TYR A 204 80.59 75.90 12.94
C TYR A 204 79.65 75.72 11.74
N THR A 205 79.90 76.46 10.65
CA THR A 205 79.23 76.30 9.35
C THR A 205 79.19 74.85 8.89
N SER A 206 80.36 74.21 8.82
CA SER A 206 80.48 72.86 8.28
C SER A 206 79.71 71.86 9.14
N SER A 207 79.78 72.04 10.46
CA SER A 207 79.07 71.20 11.43
C SER A 207 77.55 71.37 11.36
N ILE A 208 77.07 72.62 11.30
CA ILE A 208 75.63 72.96 11.18
C ILE A 208 75.06 72.40 9.88
N ASN A 209 75.75 72.55 8.75
CA ASN A 209 75.32 72.01 7.47
C ASN A 209 75.30 70.47 7.44
N SER A 210 76.27 69.81 8.10
CA SER A 210 76.24 68.35 8.28
C SER A 210 74.97 67.92 9.01
N TYR A 211 74.67 68.53 10.16
CA TYR A 211 73.46 68.23 10.92
C TYR A 211 72.19 68.49 10.10
N LEU A 212 72.08 69.60 9.37
CA LEU A 212 70.91 69.92 8.55
C LEU A 212 70.70 68.90 7.42
N ASN A 213 71.78 68.39 6.82
CA ASN A 213 71.70 67.37 5.77
C ASN A 213 71.26 66.02 6.33
N GLU A 214 71.84 65.58 7.45
CA GLU A 214 71.44 64.34 8.14
C GLU A 214 69.98 64.40 8.60
N ILE A 215 69.53 65.55 9.12
CA ILE A 215 68.13 65.79 9.47
C ILE A 215 67.22 65.71 8.24
N SER A 216 67.64 66.30 7.11
CA SER A 216 66.83 66.30 5.87
C SER A 216 66.58 64.87 5.35
N GLU A 217 67.60 64.02 5.37
CA GLU A 217 67.50 62.61 4.94
C GLU A 217 66.46 61.84 5.78
N ILE A 218 66.49 62.02 7.10
CA ILE A 218 65.52 61.39 8.01
C ILE A 218 64.09 61.90 7.76
N ILE A 219 63.94 63.19 7.46
CA ILE A 219 62.64 63.79 7.20
C ILE A 219 62.02 63.26 5.89
N GLU A 220 62.83 62.99 4.86
CA GLU A 220 62.35 62.34 3.62
C GLU A 220 61.80 60.93 3.88
N ASP A 221 62.46 60.16 4.75
CA ASP A 221 61.98 58.83 5.16
C ASP A 221 60.64 58.91 5.91
N LEU A 222 60.51 59.86 6.82
CA LEU A 222 59.28 60.12 7.56
C LEU A 222 58.13 60.54 6.63
N ALA A 223 58.41 61.37 5.61
CA ALA A 223 57.43 61.78 4.62
C ALA A 223 56.91 60.57 3.80
N ARG A 224 57.81 59.70 3.36
CA ARG A 224 57.46 58.44 2.67
C ARG A 224 56.57 57.54 3.54
N PHE A 225 56.92 57.39 4.81
CA PHE A 225 56.12 56.63 5.77
C PHE A 225 54.70 57.18 5.91
N THR A 226 54.54 58.51 6.04
CA THR A 226 53.20 59.12 6.13
C THR A 226 52.39 58.97 4.84
N GLU A 227 53.05 59.01 3.68
CA GLU A 227 52.40 58.83 2.39
C GLU A 227 51.91 57.38 2.17
N ASP A 228 52.66 56.39 2.67
CA ASP A 228 52.21 54.99 2.65
C ASP A 228 50.96 54.77 3.52
N ILE A 229 50.88 55.41 4.69
CA ILE A 229 49.67 55.39 5.55
C ILE A 229 48.48 56.03 4.83
N LYS A 230 48.68 57.22 4.24
CA LYS A 230 47.64 57.97 3.52
C LYS A 230 47.10 57.19 2.32
N ASN A 231 47.96 56.47 1.63
CA ASN A 231 47.60 55.57 0.52
C ASN A 231 47.05 54.21 0.98
N LYS A 232 46.67 54.08 2.26
CA LYS A 232 46.09 52.87 2.88
C LYS A 232 46.98 51.63 2.80
N LYS A 233 48.29 51.80 2.64
CA LYS A 233 49.28 50.70 2.63
C LYS A 233 49.75 50.39 4.06
N MET A 234 48.79 50.20 4.98
CA MET A 234 49.04 50.06 6.42
C MET A 234 50.02 48.93 6.76
N SER A 235 49.90 47.77 6.10
CA SER A 235 50.82 46.65 6.32
C SER A 235 52.26 46.99 5.99
N LYS A 236 52.49 47.76 4.91
CA LYS A 236 53.82 48.20 4.52
C LYS A 236 54.35 49.22 5.53
N ALA A 237 53.56 50.26 5.82
CA ALA A 237 53.92 51.30 6.77
C ALA A 237 54.26 50.73 8.15
N PHE A 238 53.44 49.83 8.70
CA PHE A 238 53.71 49.24 10.02
C PHE A 238 54.90 48.30 10.05
N SER A 239 55.30 47.71 8.91
CA SER A 239 56.54 46.93 8.83
C SER A 239 57.80 47.81 8.91
N GLU A 240 57.70 49.06 8.46
CA GLU A 240 58.79 50.05 8.47
C GLU A 240 58.83 50.88 9.76
N LEU A 241 57.75 50.89 10.55
CA LEU A 241 57.60 51.68 11.79
C LEU A 241 58.80 51.53 12.76
N PRO A 242 59.33 50.33 13.08
CA PRO A 242 60.48 50.22 13.98
C PRO A 242 61.75 50.92 13.46
N SER A 243 61.96 50.90 12.13
CA SER A 243 63.07 51.63 11.50
C SER A 243 62.87 53.14 11.62
N ILE A 244 61.65 53.60 11.38
CA ILE A 244 61.25 55.00 11.49
C ILE A 244 61.37 55.52 12.94
N GLU A 245 61.03 54.71 13.94
CA GLU A 245 61.23 55.03 15.36
C GLU A 245 62.72 55.26 15.69
N SER A 246 63.59 54.37 15.20
CA SER A 246 65.05 54.50 15.37
C SER A 246 65.57 55.78 14.72
N LYS A 247 65.17 56.06 13.47
CA LYS A 247 65.53 57.30 12.76
C LYS A 247 65.05 58.56 13.48
N THR A 248 63.86 58.53 14.08
CA THR A 248 63.33 59.66 14.86
C THR A 248 64.13 59.93 16.13
N THR A 249 64.66 58.89 16.77
CA THR A 249 65.56 59.05 17.92
C THR A 249 66.86 59.73 17.50
N VAL A 250 67.40 59.35 16.33
CA VAL A 250 68.56 60.03 15.72
C VAL A 250 68.21 61.49 15.40
N LEU A 251 67.05 61.76 14.80
CA LEU A 251 66.58 63.12 14.49
C LEU A 251 66.59 64.03 15.72
N ILE A 252 66.09 63.55 16.87
CA ILE A 252 66.11 64.32 18.13
C ILE A 252 67.55 64.60 18.56
N SER A 253 68.42 63.58 18.58
CA SER A 253 69.82 63.75 18.98
C SER A 253 70.57 64.74 18.08
N LYS A 254 70.30 64.71 16.77
CA LYS A 254 70.92 65.57 15.76
C LYS A 254 70.37 66.99 15.82
N SER A 255 69.08 67.15 16.10
CA SER A 255 68.46 68.46 16.34
C SER A 255 69.00 69.12 17.60
N HIS A 256 69.24 68.34 18.66
CA HIS A 256 69.90 68.81 19.88
C HIS A 256 71.35 69.24 19.61
N GLY A 257 72.14 68.40 18.92
CA GLY A 257 73.51 68.71 18.51
C GLY A 257 73.61 69.94 17.59
N LEU A 258 72.65 70.11 16.68
CA LEU A 258 72.50 71.29 15.83
C LEU A 258 72.25 72.55 16.68
N LYS A 259 71.34 72.47 17.66
CA LYS A 259 71.04 73.58 18.58
C LYS A 259 72.25 73.95 19.43
N GLU A 260 72.93 72.98 20.00
CA GLU A 260 74.10 73.20 20.84
C GLU A 260 75.26 73.83 20.03
N THR A 261 75.50 73.33 18.82
CA THR A 261 76.50 73.92 17.91
C THR A 261 76.13 75.35 17.52
N THR A 262 74.85 75.62 17.27
CA THR A 262 74.35 76.96 16.93
C THR A 262 74.39 77.91 18.13
N ARG A 263 74.13 77.41 19.34
CA ARG A 263 74.25 78.15 20.61
C ARG A 263 75.69 78.57 20.86
N ASN A 264 76.64 77.65 20.69
CA ASN A 264 78.07 77.94 20.82
C ASN A 264 78.54 78.99 19.77
N LEU A 265 78.05 78.89 18.54
CA LEU A 265 78.27 79.92 17.51
C LEU A 265 77.69 81.27 17.92
N HIS A 266 76.45 81.29 18.43
CA HIS A 266 75.79 82.50 18.90
C HIS A 266 76.53 83.14 20.09
N GLU A 267 76.98 82.36 21.08
CA GLU A 267 77.76 82.84 22.23
C GLU A 267 79.12 83.40 21.80
N MET A 268 79.82 82.73 20.88
CA MET A 268 81.07 83.23 20.31
C MET A 268 80.86 84.60 19.64
N ILE A 269 79.77 84.74 18.88
CA ILE A 269 79.38 85.99 18.21
C ILE A 269 78.96 87.06 19.23
N HIS A 270 78.16 86.73 20.24
CA HIS A 270 77.69 87.66 21.26
C HIS A 270 78.86 88.26 22.08
N VAL A 271 79.83 87.43 22.45
CA VAL A 271 81.01 87.85 23.24
C VAL A 271 81.98 88.70 22.44
N SER A 272 82.12 88.45 21.13
CA SER A 272 83.24 89.00 20.33
C SER A 272 82.80 89.92 19.17
N HIS A 273 81.53 89.85 18.74
CA HIS A 273 81.00 90.43 17.49
C HIS A 273 79.49 90.76 17.57
N GLY A 274 79.07 91.63 18.50
CA GLY A 274 77.66 91.97 18.75
C GLY A 274 76.90 92.56 17.55
N ASP A 275 77.61 93.04 16.53
CA ASP A 275 77.07 93.51 15.25
C ASP A 275 76.63 92.39 14.28
N LEU A 276 76.96 91.13 14.57
CA LEU A 276 76.51 89.93 13.84
C LEU A 276 75.46 89.11 14.62
N GLU A 277 75.16 89.52 15.86
CA GLU A 277 74.32 88.80 16.81
C GLU A 277 72.88 88.56 16.31
N ILE A 278 72.30 89.54 15.62
CA ILE A 278 70.93 89.44 15.07
C ILE A 278 70.80 88.22 14.15
N TYR A 279 71.82 87.93 13.34
CA TYR A 279 71.79 86.82 12.39
C TYR A 279 71.99 85.46 13.07
N SER A 280 72.89 85.38 14.06
CA SER A 280 73.08 84.14 14.83
C SER A 280 71.89 83.84 15.76
N GLN A 281 71.21 84.88 16.27
CA GLN A 281 69.97 84.74 17.05
C GLN A 281 68.80 84.23 16.19
N GLN A 282 68.64 84.72 14.96
CA GLN A 282 67.62 84.23 14.03
C GLN A 282 67.85 82.77 13.61
N LEU A 283 69.11 82.38 13.45
CA LEU A 283 69.52 80.99 13.23
C LEU A 283 69.20 80.12 14.45
N LEU A 284 69.58 80.56 15.65
CA LEU A 284 69.30 79.85 16.90
C LEU A 284 67.79 79.69 17.16
N SER A 285 66.99 80.70 16.83
CA SER A 285 65.53 80.64 16.91
C SER A 285 64.95 79.58 15.96
N SER A 286 65.40 79.54 14.70
CA SER A 286 64.94 78.54 13.73
C SER A 286 65.34 77.11 14.14
N VAL A 287 66.55 76.94 14.67
CA VAL A 287 67.03 75.64 15.16
C VAL A 287 66.29 75.19 16.43
N THR A 288 65.91 76.13 17.30
CA THR A 288 65.11 75.82 18.50
C THR A 288 63.71 75.31 18.11
N GLU A 289 63.12 75.85 17.05
CA GLU A 289 61.86 75.33 16.49
C GLU A 289 62.04 73.93 15.86
N ILE A 290 63.16 73.65 15.17
CA ILE A 290 63.47 72.31 14.65
C ILE A 290 63.52 71.27 15.77
N GLU A 291 64.22 71.55 16.89
CA GLU A 291 64.29 70.64 18.03
C GLU A 291 62.90 70.40 18.66
N THR A 292 62.09 71.44 18.78
CA THR A 292 60.72 71.36 19.32
C THR A 292 59.82 70.52 18.41
N LEU A 293 59.87 70.74 17.10
CA LEU A 293 59.10 69.98 16.12
C LEU A 293 59.57 68.52 16.02
N ALA A 294 60.87 68.25 16.19
CA ALA A 294 61.40 66.88 16.25
C ALA A 294 60.82 66.10 17.46
N ALA A 295 60.62 66.75 18.60
CA ALA A 295 59.92 66.16 19.73
C ALA A 295 58.43 65.88 19.42
N ASN A 296 57.75 66.77 18.69
CA ASN A 296 56.37 66.57 18.25
C ASN A 296 56.20 65.41 17.26
N ILE A 297 57.20 65.19 16.38
CA ILE A 297 57.27 64.02 15.50
C ILE A 297 57.30 62.74 16.33
N SER A 298 58.15 62.67 17.36
CA SER A 298 58.21 61.51 18.26
C SER A 298 56.89 61.26 18.99
N ALA A 299 56.23 62.33 19.49
CA ALA A 299 54.92 62.21 20.12
C ALA A 299 53.85 61.63 19.16
N SER A 300 53.80 62.13 17.92
CA SER A 300 52.85 61.65 16.90
C SER A 300 53.13 60.19 16.51
N LEU A 301 54.40 59.80 16.37
CA LEU A 301 54.80 58.42 16.09
C LEU A 301 54.45 57.46 17.23
N ASN A 302 54.67 57.87 18.49
CA ASN A 302 54.24 57.09 19.64
C ASN A 302 52.72 56.89 19.64
N LYS A 303 51.95 57.91 19.26
CA LYS A 303 50.50 57.78 19.13
C LYS A 303 50.09 56.82 18.02
N ILE A 304 50.75 56.87 16.86
CA ILE A 304 50.55 55.91 15.76
C ILE A 304 50.88 54.48 16.23
N LYS A 305 51.93 54.29 17.04
CA LYS A 305 52.29 53.01 17.64
C LYS A 305 51.20 52.48 18.56
N GLU A 306 50.69 53.30 19.48
CA GLU A 306 49.57 52.92 20.36
C GLU A 306 48.33 52.50 19.56
N LEU A 307 47.97 53.29 18.53
CA LEU A 307 46.83 53.01 17.67
C LEU A 307 47.03 51.74 16.83
N ARG A 308 48.27 51.42 16.43
CA ARG A 308 48.61 50.15 15.77
C ARG A 308 48.36 48.96 16.69
N GLU A 309 48.78 49.03 17.95
CA GLU A 309 48.54 47.95 18.92
C GLU A 309 47.03 47.76 19.18
N ALA A 310 46.28 48.87 19.29
CA ALA A 310 44.83 48.82 19.36
C ALA A 310 44.20 48.16 18.10
N LEU A 311 44.68 48.53 16.90
CA LEU A 311 44.21 47.95 15.64
C LEU A 311 44.49 46.44 15.57
N LEU A 312 45.66 45.98 16.01
CA LEU A 312 46.01 44.55 16.07
C LEU A 312 45.08 43.79 17.03
N ALA A 313 44.77 44.37 18.19
CA ALA A 313 43.84 43.76 19.16
C ALA A 313 42.41 43.63 18.61
N VAL A 314 41.92 44.66 17.91
CA VAL A 314 40.60 44.63 17.24
C VAL A 314 40.59 43.59 16.13
N ASN A 315 41.65 43.53 15.30
CA ASN A 315 41.76 42.56 14.21
C ASN A 315 41.77 41.11 14.72
N ALA A 316 42.51 40.82 15.81
CA ALA A 316 42.50 39.50 16.42
C ALA A 316 41.11 39.09 16.93
N THR A 317 40.32 40.05 17.44
CA THR A 317 38.94 39.81 17.87
C THR A 317 38.02 39.54 16.68
N ILE A 318 38.18 40.30 15.58
CA ILE A 318 37.46 40.06 14.30
C ILE A 318 37.77 38.66 13.78
N ASP A 319 39.03 38.23 13.78
CA ASP A 319 39.45 36.90 13.32
C ASP A 319 38.79 35.77 14.13
N LEU A 320 38.79 35.91 15.46
CA LEU A 320 38.14 34.96 16.37
C LEU A 320 36.63 34.86 16.09
N LYS A 321 35.94 36.00 16.00
CA LYS A 321 34.49 36.05 15.75
C LYS A 321 34.13 35.55 14.35
N SER A 322 34.96 35.86 13.35
CA SER A 322 34.84 35.33 12.00
C SER A 322 34.89 33.81 11.99
N LYS A 323 35.81 33.21 12.76
CA LYS A 323 35.93 31.76 12.90
C LYS A 323 34.68 31.15 13.56
N GLU A 324 34.15 31.76 14.61
CA GLU A 324 32.91 31.32 15.28
C GLU A 324 31.69 31.35 14.34
N ILE A 325 31.58 32.39 13.53
CA ILE A 325 30.50 32.54 12.53
C ILE A 325 30.62 31.47 11.45
N LYS A 326 31.81 31.31 10.86
CA LYS A 326 32.08 30.30 9.82
C LYS A 326 31.78 28.88 10.31
N GLU A 327 32.21 28.55 11.53
CA GLU A 327 31.95 27.25 12.13
C GLU A 327 30.45 27.02 12.37
N SER A 328 29.72 28.05 12.80
CA SER A 328 28.26 27.97 12.99
C SER A 328 27.53 27.66 11.67
N LEU A 329 27.88 28.37 10.59
CA LEU A 329 27.32 28.15 9.25
C LEU A 329 27.65 26.77 8.70
N LYS A 330 28.90 26.34 8.84
CA LYS A 330 29.36 25.02 8.41
C LYS A 330 28.61 23.89 9.10
N ASN A 331 28.37 24.01 10.40
CA ASN A 331 27.61 23.01 11.15
C ASN A 331 26.15 22.94 10.70
N MET A 332 25.49 24.08 10.47
CA MET A 332 24.12 24.09 9.93
C MET A 332 24.01 23.46 8.54
N LEU A 333 24.95 23.75 7.64
CA LEU A 333 25.02 23.11 6.32
C LEU A 333 25.22 21.60 6.42
N LYS A 334 26.13 21.15 7.29
CA LYS A 334 26.38 19.71 7.50
C LYS A 334 25.14 18.97 8.01
N VAL A 335 24.39 19.59 8.93
CA VAL A 335 23.12 19.06 9.45
C VAL A 335 22.11 18.92 8.31
N GLU A 336 21.91 19.96 7.49
CA GLU A 336 21.00 19.89 6.33
C GLU A 336 21.43 18.81 5.34
N GLU A 337 22.71 18.74 4.99
CA GLU A 337 23.20 17.78 3.99
C GLU A 337 23.01 16.34 4.45
N SER A 338 23.34 16.04 5.71
CA SER A 338 23.22 14.70 6.28
C SER A 338 21.75 14.26 6.36
N LEU A 339 20.91 15.04 7.05
CA LEU A 339 19.51 14.69 7.30
C LEU A 339 18.67 14.79 6.05
N GLY A 340 18.87 15.83 5.26
CA GLY A 340 18.16 15.99 4.01
C GLY A 340 18.40 14.79 3.10
N THR A 341 19.63 14.27 3.03
CA THR A 341 19.98 13.16 2.14
C THR A 341 19.35 11.86 2.59
N GLU A 342 19.36 11.60 3.90
CA GLU A 342 18.61 10.50 4.53
C GLU A 342 17.13 10.58 4.13
N VAL A 343 16.50 11.74 4.31
CA VAL A 343 15.08 11.95 4.00
C VAL A 343 14.80 11.73 2.51
N SER A 344 15.56 12.36 1.61
CA SER A 344 15.35 12.20 0.16
C SER A 344 15.51 10.75 -0.30
N LEU A 345 16.48 10.01 0.25
CA LEU A 345 16.68 8.61 -0.07
C LEU A 345 15.46 7.77 0.36
N GLU A 346 14.97 7.97 1.58
CA GLU A 346 13.80 7.24 2.09
C GLU A 346 12.52 7.59 1.31
N LEU A 347 12.26 8.87 1.03
CA LEU A 347 11.08 9.27 0.25
C LEU A 347 11.12 8.69 -1.17
N SER A 348 12.30 8.62 -1.78
CA SER A 348 12.49 8.09 -3.15
C SER A 348 12.12 6.61 -3.26
N LYS A 349 12.29 5.81 -2.21
CA LYS A 349 11.91 4.37 -2.21
C LYS A 349 10.42 4.16 -2.46
N TYR A 350 9.60 5.12 -2.04
CA TYR A 350 8.14 5.01 -2.06
C TYR A 350 7.46 5.80 -3.18
N MET A 351 8.23 6.56 -3.97
CA MET A 351 7.74 7.52 -4.97
C MET A 351 6.74 6.93 -5.97
N ASN A 352 6.94 5.69 -6.39
CA ASN A 352 6.10 5.02 -7.40
C ASN A 352 5.10 4.01 -6.79
N GLN A 353 5.08 3.87 -5.46
CA GLN A 353 4.30 2.84 -4.77
C GLN A 353 3.12 3.40 -3.99
N LEU A 354 3.20 4.68 -3.59
CA LEU A 354 2.21 5.34 -2.75
C LEU A 354 1.40 6.37 -3.53
N GLU A 355 0.18 6.61 -3.05
CA GLU A 355 -0.77 7.58 -3.61
C GLU A 355 -0.38 9.04 -3.31
N VAL A 356 0.62 9.25 -2.44
CA VAL A 356 1.13 10.56 -1.99
C VAL A 356 2.37 11.02 -2.78
N LYS A 357 2.51 10.58 -4.04
CA LYS A 357 3.70 10.88 -4.86
C LYS A 357 3.97 12.38 -4.95
N ASN A 358 2.94 13.20 -5.17
CA ASN A 358 3.08 14.64 -5.31
C ASN A 358 3.59 15.29 -4.01
N GLU A 359 3.14 14.82 -2.86
CA GLU A 359 3.62 15.26 -1.55
C GLU A 359 5.10 14.90 -1.33
N LEU A 360 5.53 13.72 -1.77
CA LEU A 360 6.92 13.28 -1.69
C LEU A 360 7.83 14.15 -2.57
N GLU A 361 7.41 14.41 -3.81
CA GLU A 361 8.13 15.30 -4.74
C GLU A 361 8.25 16.72 -4.18
N LEU A 362 7.15 17.25 -3.63
CA LEU A 362 7.14 18.56 -2.99
C LEU A 362 8.10 18.63 -1.79
N ALA A 363 8.13 17.59 -0.94
CA ALA A 363 9.05 17.55 0.21
C ALA A 363 10.52 17.58 -0.22
N ILE A 364 10.88 16.85 -1.29
CA ILE A 364 12.24 16.86 -1.86
C ILE A 364 12.56 18.22 -2.47
N GLU A 365 11.64 18.83 -3.21
CA GLU A 365 11.83 20.16 -3.80
C GLU A 365 12.06 21.23 -2.71
N ILE A 366 11.27 21.18 -1.63
CA ILE A 366 11.42 22.10 -0.49
C ILE A 366 12.80 21.96 0.14
N ARG A 367 13.26 20.72 0.36
CA ARG A 367 14.61 20.45 0.89
C ARG A 367 15.71 21.05 -0.01
N LEU A 368 15.61 20.90 -1.32
CA LEU A 368 16.59 21.48 -2.25
C LEU A 368 16.62 23.01 -2.17
N LYS A 369 15.46 23.66 -2.03
CA LYS A 369 15.37 25.12 -1.81
C LYS A 369 16.00 25.56 -0.49
N LEU A 370 15.81 24.78 0.57
CA LEU A 370 16.44 25.02 1.87
C LEU A 370 17.98 24.94 1.80
N LYS A 371 18.51 23.90 1.15
CA LYS A 371 19.95 23.74 0.92
C LYS A 371 20.55 24.93 0.17
N ALA A 372 19.87 25.37 -0.89
CA ALA A 372 20.29 26.50 -1.69
C ALA A 372 20.32 27.80 -0.86
N ALA A 373 19.27 28.08 -0.08
CA ALA A 373 19.19 29.26 0.78
C ALA A 373 20.28 29.31 1.87
N LEU A 374 20.63 28.15 2.46
CA LEU A 374 21.72 28.07 3.44
C LEU A 374 23.10 28.27 2.79
N SER A 375 23.28 27.75 1.58
CA SER A 375 24.52 27.86 0.83
C SER A 375 24.76 29.30 0.35
N GLU A 376 23.72 29.97 -0.18
CA GLU A 376 23.75 31.40 -0.55
C GLU A 376 24.13 32.28 0.64
N LEU A 377 23.55 32.02 1.83
CA LEU A 377 23.90 32.74 3.06
C LEU A 377 25.36 32.53 3.45
N ASN A 378 25.83 31.28 3.44
CA ASN A 378 27.20 30.95 3.81
C ASN A 378 28.22 31.60 2.86
N GLU A 379 27.98 31.58 1.55
CA GLU A 379 28.83 32.23 0.57
C GLU A 379 28.87 33.75 0.78
N THR A 380 27.70 34.38 0.92
CA THR A 380 27.56 35.83 1.13
C THR A 380 28.32 36.30 2.38
N ILE A 381 28.17 35.59 3.51
CA ILE A 381 28.87 35.93 4.75
C ILE A 381 30.37 35.71 4.61
N ASN A 382 30.81 34.62 3.97
CA ASN A 382 32.24 34.34 3.80
C ASN A 382 32.97 35.40 2.98
N ILE A 383 32.35 35.89 1.90
CA ILE A 383 32.90 36.98 1.07
C ILE A 383 33.07 38.24 1.91
N ARG A 384 32.02 38.66 2.63
CA ARG A 384 32.06 39.88 3.45
C ARG A 384 33.06 39.80 4.62
N LEU A 385 33.18 38.64 5.25
CA LEU A 385 34.19 38.40 6.29
C LEU A 385 35.61 38.52 5.75
N HIS A 386 35.87 38.03 4.53
CA HIS A 386 37.18 38.16 3.89
C HIS A 386 37.51 39.63 3.56
N GLU A 387 36.51 40.43 3.21
CA GLU A 387 36.65 41.87 2.92
C GLU A 387 36.66 42.76 4.17
N CYS A 388 36.54 42.19 5.38
CA CYS A 388 36.37 42.92 6.65
C CYS A 388 35.29 44.00 6.59
N CYS A 389 34.16 43.70 5.93
CA CYS A 389 33.08 44.64 5.70
C CYS A 389 31.80 44.27 6.46
N GLU A 390 30.90 45.25 6.60
CA GLU A 390 29.65 45.09 7.35
C GLU A 390 28.80 43.93 6.82
N LEU A 391 28.36 43.05 7.73
CA LEU A 391 27.43 41.96 7.44
C LEU A 391 25.98 42.45 7.55
N LYS A 392 25.15 42.17 6.55
CA LYS A 392 23.74 42.60 6.55
C LYS A 392 22.86 41.60 7.30
N GLU A 393 22.11 42.09 8.28
CA GLU A 393 21.07 41.26 8.95
C GLU A 393 19.96 40.82 7.98
N GLU A 394 19.72 41.60 6.92
CA GLU A 394 18.74 41.27 5.87
C GLU A 394 19.02 39.92 5.20
N ASP A 395 20.30 39.58 4.95
CA ASP A 395 20.69 38.32 4.33
C ASP A 395 20.33 37.13 5.23
N VAL A 396 20.54 37.26 6.55
CA VAL A 396 20.16 36.24 7.54
C VAL A 396 18.65 36.12 7.65
N ASN A 397 17.94 37.26 7.71
CA ASN A 397 16.49 37.29 7.83
C ASN A 397 15.80 36.69 6.60
N LYS A 398 16.34 36.92 5.39
CA LYS A 398 15.87 36.27 4.15
C LYS A 398 15.99 34.74 4.23
N CYS A 399 17.12 34.23 4.73
CA CYS A 399 17.32 32.80 4.94
C CYS A 399 16.33 32.24 5.98
N LEU A 400 16.13 32.95 7.09
CA LEU A 400 15.19 32.59 8.15
C LEU A 400 13.74 32.49 7.61
N MET A 401 13.28 33.51 6.87
CA MET A 401 11.96 33.50 6.25
C MET A 401 11.76 32.33 5.28
N ASN A 402 12.78 31.99 4.50
CA ASN A 402 12.74 30.83 3.61
C ASN A 402 12.60 29.52 4.39
N ILE A 403 13.29 29.38 5.52
CA ILE A 403 13.16 28.21 6.40
C ILE A 403 11.77 28.11 7.01
N THR A 404 11.25 29.20 7.58
CA THR A 404 9.91 29.22 8.17
C THR A 404 8.83 28.88 7.13
N LYS A 405 8.90 29.47 5.93
CA LYS A 405 7.97 29.17 4.82
C LYS A 405 8.03 27.70 4.41
N SER A 406 9.23 27.16 4.29
CA SER A 406 9.47 25.77 3.89
C SER A 406 8.92 24.78 4.93
N LYS A 407 9.11 25.05 6.21
CA LYS A 407 8.55 24.25 7.31
C LYS A 407 7.02 24.21 7.28
N ASN A 408 6.36 25.35 7.00
CA ASN A 408 4.90 25.39 6.88
C ASN A 408 4.39 24.51 5.72
N LEU A 409 5.10 24.50 4.59
CA LEU A 409 4.79 23.61 3.47
C LEU A 409 5.04 22.13 3.81
N LEU A 410 6.14 21.81 4.50
CA LEU A 410 6.41 20.44 4.97
C LEU A 410 5.35 19.96 5.98
N ASN A 411 4.88 20.84 6.88
CA ASN A 411 3.75 20.53 7.76
C ASN A 411 2.48 20.20 6.97
N SER A 412 2.22 20.91 5.87
CA SER A 412 1.09 20.62 4.99
C SER A 412 1.22 19.24 4.32
N VAL A 413 2.44 18.86 3.92
CA VAL A 413 2.75 17.49 3.46
C VAL A 413 2.43 16.45 4.55
N VAL A 414 2.86 16.68 5.80
CA VAL A 414 2.58 15.77 6.92
C VAL A 414 1.07 15.61 7.16
N VAL A 415 0.29 16.69 7.05
CA VAL A 415 -1.18 16.65 7.18
C VAL A 415 -1.80 15.80 6.07
N ASN A 416 -1.41 16.00 4.80
CA ASN A 416 -1.92 15.21 3.67
C ASN A 416 -1.56 13.72 3.80
N VAL A 417 -0.31 13.40 4.17
CA VAL A 417 0.11 12.02 4.42
C VAL A 417 -0.68 11.41 5.58
N SER A 418 -0.94 12.18 6.65
CA SER A 418 -1.75 11.71 7.79
C SER A 418 -3.18 11.39 7.37
N LYS A 419 -3.79 12.21 6.51
CA LYS A 419 -5.12 11.96 5.96
C LYS A 419 -5.14 10.64 5.18
N CYS A 420 -4.15 10.41 4.31
CA CYS A 420 -4.03 9.16 3.55
C CYS A 420 -3.83 7.94 4.47
N ILE A 421 -3.07 8.07 5.57
CA ILE A 421 -2.96 7.02 6.59
C ILE A 421 -4.34 6.67 7.17
N SER A 422 -5.12 7.67 7.58
CA SER A 422 -6.46 7.45 8.14
C SER A 422 -7.41 6.80 7.13
N GLU A 423 -7.35 7.21 5.85
CA GLU A 423 -8.14 6.58 4.78
C GLU A 423 -7.78 5.10 4.62
N LYS A 424 -6.49 4.73 4.66
CA LYS A 424 -6.05 3.33 4.57
C LYS A 424 -6.36 2.50 5.81
N GLU A 425 -6.33 3.11 7.00
CA GLU A 425 -6.75 2.44 8.24
C GLU A 425 -8.26 2.15 8.23
N GLU A 426 -9.07 3.07 7.71
CA GLU A 426 -10.51 2.83 7.54
C GLU A 426 -10.79 1.79 6.46
N GLU A 427 -10.08 1.85 5.32
CA GLU A 427 -10.15 0.81 4.27
C GLU A 427 -9.84 -0.58 4.84
N LEU A 428 -8.79 -0.69 5.67
CA LEU A 428 -8.42 -1.93 6.34
C LEU A 428 -9.51 -2.42 7.29
N LYS A 429 -10.08 -1.52 8.08
CA LYS A 429 -11.13 -1.83 9.06
C LYS A 429 -12.39 -2.34 8.37
N VAL A 430 -12.87 -1.63 7.35
CA VAL A 430 -14.04 -2.03 6.55
C VAL A 430 -13.82 -3.41 5.91
N ALA A 431 -12.63 -3.65 5.34
CA ALA A 431 -12.30 -4.95 4.77
C ALA A 431 -12.29 -6.07 5.83
N GLN A 432 -11.75 -5.82 7.02
CA GLN A 432 -11.74 -6.78 8.13
C GLN A 432 -13.14 -7.07 8.68
N GLU A 433 -14.00 -6.06 8.79
CA GLU A 433 -15.39 -6.21 9.22
C GLU A 433 -16.19 -7.06 8.23
N LEU A 434 -16.06 -6.78 6.93
CA LEU A 434 -16.68 -7.58 5.88
C LEU A 434 -16.23 -9.05 5.95
N CYS A 435 -14.93 -9.31 6.16
CA CYS A 435 -14.42 -10.66 6.32
C CYS A 435 -15.00 -11.38 7.54
N LYS A 436 -15.19 -10.67 8.67
CA LYS A 436 -15.83 -11.24 9.86
C LYS A 436 -17.29 -11.60 9.59
N GLU A 437 -18.03 -10.72 8.91
CA GLU A 437 -19.43 -10.95 8.55
C GLU A 437 -19.59 -12.17 7.62
N ILE A 438 -18.72 -12.28 6.61
CA ILE A 438 -18.74 -13.42 5.67
C ILE A 438 -18.39 -14.71 6.38
N ASN A 439 -17.35 -14.72 7.22
CA ASN A 439 -16.97 -15.91 7.98
C ASN A 439 -18.11 -16.38 8.90
N ALA A 440 -18.82 -15.46 9.54
CA ALA A 440 -19.96 -15.80 10.41
C ALA A 440 -21.12 -16.45 9.66
N LYS A 441 -21.27 -16.16 8.36
CA LYS A 441 -22.31 -16.74 7.48
C LYS A 441 -21.81 -17.93 6.67
N TRP A 442 -20.52 -18.27 6.77
CA TRP A 442 -19.93 -19.33 5.95
C TRP A 442 -20.48 -20.71 6.29
N ARG A 443 -20.69 -21.55 5.28
CA ARG A 443 -21.16 -22.93 5.46
C ARG A 443 -20.45 -23.90 4.55
N SER A 444 -20.51 -25.19 4.91
CA SER A 444 -20.14 -26.28 4.01
C SER A 444 -21.01 -26.20 2.75
N PRO A 445 -20.47 -26.41 1.54
CA PRO A 445 -21.27 -26.47 0.31
C PRO A 445 -22.15 -27.72 0.19
N PHE A 446 -21.96 -28.71 1.08
CA PHE A 446 -22.74 -29.96 1.08
C PHE A 446 -23.80 -29.99 2.19
N LEU A 447 -25.05 -30.24 1.80
CA LEU A 447 -26.16 -30.60 2.68
C LEU A 447 -26.39 -32.13 2.64
N PRO A 448 -25.89 -32.90 3.62
CA PRO A 448 -26.20 -34.32 3.74
C PRO A 448 -27.64 -34.55 4.21
N PHE A 449 -28.42 -35.28 3.42
CA PHE A 449 -29.80 -35.64 3.81
C PHE A 449 -29.85 -36.60 5.00
N ASP A 450 -28.79 -37.37 5.22
CA ASP A 450 -28.62 -38.25 6.38
C ASP A 450 -28.48 -37.48 7.71
N SER A 451 -28.15 -36.18 7.66
CA SER A 451 -28.13 -35.28 8.82
C SER A 451 -29.40 -34.43 8.94
N CYS A 452 -30.46 -34.83 8.25
CA CYS A 452 -31.76 -34.19 8.28
C CYS A 452 -32.83 -35.18 8.78
N SER A 453 -33.96 -34.66 9.23
CA SER A 453 -35.16 -35.45 9.50
C SER A 453 -36.20 -35.10 8.44
N TRP A 454 -36.83 -36.11 7.87
CA TRP A 454 -37.87 -35.96 6.87
C TRP A 454 -39.22 -36.33 7.46
N LYS A 455 -40.26 -35.74 6.89
CA LYS A 455 -41.64 -36.05 7.20
C LYS A 455 -42.30 -36.65 5.97
N LEU A 456 -42.92 -37.80 6.13
CA LEU A 456 -43.73 -38.44 5.11
C LEU A 456 -45.18 -37.93 5.23
N THR A 457 -45.78 -37.47 4.13
CA THR A 457 -47.21 -37.17 4.09
C THR A 457 -48.04 -38.46 4.08
N ASN A 458 -49.34 -38.33 4.36
CA ASN A 458 -50.25 -39.46 4.13
C ASN A 458 -50.16 -39.96 2.68
N ILE A 459 -50.40 -41.25 2.50
CA ILE A 459 -50.50 -41.86 1.18
C ILE A 459 -51.91 -41.60 0.66
N GLU A 460 -51.99 -40.93 -0.48
CA GLU A 460 -53.23 -40.48 -1.10
C GLU A 460 -53.48 -41.26 -2.40
N GLU A 461 -54.74 -41.56 -2.68
CA GLU A 461 -55.15 -42.18 -3.94
C GLU A 461 -55.12 -41.16 -5.08
N ILE A 462 -54.50 -41.52 -6.20
CA ILE A 462 -54.60 -40.75 -7.44
C ILE A 462 -55.86 -41.22 -8.18
N LYS A 463 -56.76 -40.29 -8.52
CA LYS A 463 -58.05 -40.62 -9.15
C LYS A 463 -58.20 -39.98 -10.54
N ALA A 464 -58.67 -40.78 -11.49
CA ALA A 464 -59.23 -40.32 -12.75
C ALA A 464 -60.75 -40.54 -12.74
N GLY A 465 -61.50 -39.47 -12.44
CA GLY A 465 -62.92 -39.59 -12.12
C GLY A 465 -63.15 -40.43 -10.86
N ASN A 466 -63.95 -41.50 -10.96
CA ASN A 466 -64.21 -42.42 -9.84
C ASN A 466 -63.22 -43.59 -9.75
N LYS A 467 -62.21 -43.66 -10.62
CA LYS A 467 -61.24 -44.76 -10.67
C LYS A 467 -59.94 -44.38 -9.99
N THR A 468 -59.48 -45.18 -9.03
CA THR A 468 -58.13 -45.07 -8.49
C THR A 468 -57.13 -45.63 -9.51
N ILE A 469 -56.19 -44.79 -9.93
CA ILE A 469 -55.19 -45.06 -10.98
C ILE A 469 -53.75 -45.05 -10.44
N GLY A 470 -53.57 -44.88 -9.12
CA GLY A 470 -52.25 -44.85 -8.49
C GLY A 470 -52.29 -44.36 -7.04
N VAL A 471 -51.11 -44.16 -6.47
CA VAL A 471 -50.91 -43.54 -5.16
C VAL A 471 -49.86 -42.44 -5.20
N ALA A 472 -50.03 -41.42 -4.37
CA ALA A 472 -49.11 -40.32 -4.19
C ALA A 472 -48.72 -40.17 -2.72
N PHE A 473 -47.48 -39.74 -2.48
CA PHE A 473 -46.97 -39.39 -1.16
C PHE A 473 -45.77 -38.47 -1.31
N THR A 474 -45.42 -37.71 -0.27
CA THR A 474 -44.34 -36.73 -0.34
C THR A 474 -43.43 -36.84 0.87
N TYR A 475 -42.12 -36.83 0.62
CA TYR A 475 -41.11 -36.56 1.66
C TYR A 475 -40.87 -35.06 1.71
N ILE A 476 -41.00 -34.48 2.89
CA ILE A 476 -40.70 -33.07 3.17
C ILE A 476 -39.51 -33.06 4.11
N LEU A 477 -38.45 -32.34 3.77
CA LEU A 477 -37.34 -32.14 4.70
C LEU A 477 -37.87 -31.27 5.86
N GLU A 478 -38.07 -31.87 7.04
CA GLU A 478 -38.74 -31.22 8.18
C GLU A 478 -37.74 -30.48 9.07
N LYS A 479 -36.59 -31.08 9.34
CA LYS A 479 -35.57 -30.52 10.25
C LYS A 479 -34.15 -30.75 9.75
N VAL A 480 -33.29 -29.76 9.90
CA VAL A 480 -31.85 -29.87 9.62
C VAL A 480 -31.05 -29.78 10.90
N HIS A 481 -30.19 -30.75 11.19
CA HIS A 481 -29.33 -30.73 12.39
C HIS A 481 -28.04 -29.91 12.21
N ILE A 482 -27.91 -29.21 11.09
CA ILE A 482 -26.81 -28.32 10.72
C ILE A 482 -27.35 -26.88 10.69
N PRO A 483 -27.09 -26.04 11.70
CA PRO A 483 -27.74 -24.73 11.84
C PRO A 483 -27.65 -23.82 10.61
N SER A 484 -26.54 -23.87 9.86
CA SER A 484 -26.35 -23.05 8.66
C SER A 484 -27.24 -23.43 7.47
N TYR A 485 -28.01 -24.52 7.58
CA TYR A 485 -28.96 -25.00 6.57
C TYR A 485 -30.41 -24.95 7.05
N GLU A 486 -30.73 -24.28 8.17
CA GLU A 486 -32.09 -24.12 8.67
C GLU A 486 -33.06 -23.57 7.60
N PHE A 487 -32.56 -22.73 6.68
CA PHE A 487 -33.33 -22.23 5.54
C PHE A 487 -33.87 -23.33 4.60
N ALA A 488 -33.31 -24.54 4.62
CA ALA A 488 -33.76 -25.65 3.78
C ALA A 488 -34.97 -26.40 4.36
N GLU A 489 -35.29 -26.19 5.63
CA GLU A 489 -36.46 -26.80 6.29
C GLU A 489 -37.75 -26.40 5.56
N ASN A 490 -38.58 -27.41 5.25
CA ASN A 490 -39.82 -27.34 4.48
C ASN A 490 -39.68 -26.82 3.03
N ASN A 491 -38.45 -26.60 2.58
CA ASN A 491 -38.15 -26.06 1.28
C ASN A 491 -37.56 -27.10 0.31
N ILE A 492 -37.23 -28.30 0.77
CA ILE A 492 -36.82 -29.43 -0.06
C ILE A 492 -37.83 -30.57 0.07
N MET A 493 -38.29 -31.08 -1.07
CA MET A 493 -39.34 -32.11 -1.11
C MET A 493 -39.07 -33.15 -2.20
N LEU A 494 -39.50 -34.39 -1.97
CA LEU A 494 -39.61 -35.44 -2.98
C LEU A 494 -41.08 -35.84 -3.11
N ARG A 495 -41.73 -35.41 -4.19
CA ARG A 495 -43.13 -35.75 -4.48
C ARG A 495 -43.20 -37.02 -5.30
N CYS A 496 -43.69 -38.09 -4.71
CA CYS A 496 -43.71 -39.41 -5.31
C CYS A 496 -45.09 -39.78 -5.86
N ARG A 497 -45.12 -40.41 -7.04
CA ARG A 497 -46.34 -40.95 -7.65
C ARG A 497 -46.04 -42.32 -8.24
N LEU A 498 -46.93 -43.27 -7.98
CA LEU A 498 -46.88 -44.62 -8.56
C LEU A 498 -48.23 -44.93 -9.19
N TYR A 499 -48.24 -45.17 -10.50
CA TYR A 499 -49.46 -45.43 -11.25
C TYR A 499 -49.69 -46.93 -11.47
N THR A 500 -50.94 -47.36 -11.46
CA THR A 500 -51.34 -48.73 -11.83
C THR A 500 -51.67 -48.87 -13.31
N VAL A 501 -51.65 -47.75 -14.04
CA VAL A 501 -51.85 -47.62 -15.49
C VAL A 501 -50.77 -46.71 -16.05
N THR A 502 -50.49 -46.83 -17.35
CA THR A 502 -49.61 -45.89 -18.03
C THR A 502 -50.32 -44.57 -18.24
N VAL A 503 -49.65 -43.45 -17.96
CA VAL A 503 -50.22 -42.09 -18.03
C VAL A 503 -49.31 -41.14 -18.81
N GLU A 504 -49.88 -40.08 -19.35
CA GLU A 504 -49.12 -38.95 -19.88
C GLU A 504 -48.96 -37.88 -18.77
N GLU A 505 -47.71 -37.52 -18.47
CA GLU A 505 -47.40 -36.37 -17.61
C GLU A 505 -46.77 -35.25 -18.45
N GLN A 506 -46.96 -34.02 -17.99
CA GLN A 506 -46.36 -32.83 -18.61
C GLN A 506 -45.27 -32.26 -17.70
N SER A 507 -44.06 -32.06 -18.25
CA SER A 507 -42.97 -31.32 -17.61
C SER A 507 -42.55 -30.16 -18.53
N GLY A 508 -42.88 -28.94 -18.12
CA GLY A 508 -42.73 -27.75 -18.97
C GLY A 508 -43.60 -27.85 -20.23
N GLU A 509 -42.96 -27.84 -21.39
CA GLU A 509 -43.62 -27.99 -22.71
C GLU A 509 -43.58 -29.45 -23.23
N LEU A 510 -42.93 -30.38 -22.51
CA LEU A 510 -42.80 -31.77 -22.92
C LEU A 510 -43.89 -32.64 -22.27
N ASN A 511 -44.70 -33.29 -23.10
CA ASN A 511 -45.50 -34.44 -22.69
C ASN A 511 -44.64 -35.70 -22.78
N TYR A 512 -44.65 -36.52 -21.72
CA TYR A 512 -43.92 -37.77 -21.67
C TYR A 512 -44.72 -38.86 -20.97
N THR A 513 -44.47 -40.09 -21.39
CA THR A 513 -45.16 -41.26 -20.85
C THR A 513 -44.50 -41.75 -19.56
N VAL A 514 -45.32 -41.94 -18.51
CA VAL A 514 -44.96 -42.64 -17.28
C VAL A 514 -45.60 -44.02 -17.31
N GLN A 515 -44.77 -45.06 -17.34
CA GLN A 515 -45.24 -46.45 -17.37
C GLN A 515 -45.71 -46.89 -15.97
N ARG A 516 -46.64 -47.84 -15.90
CA ARG A 516 -47.11 -48.44 -14.62
C ARG A 516 -46.03 -49.19 -13.81
N ALA A 517 -44.85 -49.40 -14.39
CA ALA A 517 -43.68 -50.01 -13.77
C ALA A 517 -42.65 -48.98 -13.26
N GLU A 518 -43.09 -47.74 -13.03
CA GLU A 518 -42.24 -46.60 -12.73
C GLU A 518 -42.75 -45.80 -11.51
N LEU A 519 -41.88 -45.62 -10.52
CA LEU A 519 -42.07 -44.65 -9.44
C LEU A 519 -41.52 -43.31 -9.91
N LYS A 520 -42.43 -42.34 -10.05
CA LYS A 520 -42.09 -40.95 -10.32
C LYS A 520 -41.69 -40.22 -9.05
N VAL A 521 -40.64 -39.40 -9.10
CA VAL A 521 -40.12 -38.67 -7.93
C VAL A 521 -39.77 -37.24 -8.35
N ASP A 522 -40.64 -36.27 -8.10
CA ASP A 522 -40.28 -34.87 -8.37
C ASP A 522 -39.44 -34.32 -7.23
N PHE A 523 -38.24 -33.87 -7.56
CA PHE A 523 -37.35 -33.17 -6.68
C PHE A 523 -37.63 -31.67 -6.74
N ILE A 524 -38.06 -31.12 -5.60
CA ILE A 524 -38.46 -29.71 -5.49
C ILE A 524 -37.55 -29.01 -4.49
N VAL A 525 -36.99 -27.88 -4.89
CA VAL A 525 -36.16 -27.00 -4.05
C VAL A 525 -36.71 -25.59 -4.11
N LYS A 526 -37.01 -25.02 -2.95
CA LYS A 526 -37.53 -23.66 -2.79
C LYS A 526 -36.54 -22.84 -1.96
N LYS A 527 -36.55 -21.52 -2.12
CA LYS A 527 -35.85 -20.56 -1.23
C LYS A 527 -34.40 -20.97 -0.88
N TRP A 528 -33.66 -21.49 -1.85
CA TRP A 528 -32.27 -21.86 -1.62
C TRP A 528 -31.43 -20.60 -1.39
N VAL A 529 -30.70 -20.55 -0.27
CA VAL A 529 -29.78 -19.45 0.07
C VAL A 529 -28.39 -19.82 -0.42
N TRP A 530 -27.89 -19.12 -1.43
CA TRP A 530 -26.61 -19.43 -2.08
C TRP A 530 -25.40 -18.96 -1.25
N LEU A 531 -24.35 -19.79 -1.21
CA LEU A 531 -23.07 -19.46 -0.57
C LEU A 531 -22.26 -18.47 -1.41
N SER A 532 -22.33 -18.60 -2.74
CA SER A 532 -21.75 -17.68 -3.73
C SER A 532 -22.16 -16.21 -3.51
N ASP A 533 -23.38 -15.95 -3.03
CA ASP A 533 -23.91 -14.62 -2.74
C ASP A 533 -23.08 -13.88 -1.68
N LEU A 534 -22.31 -14.60 -0.84
CA LEU A 534 -21.36 -14.00 0.10
C LEU A 534 -20.12 -13.42 -0.58
N LEU A 535 -19.81 -13.87 -1.80
CA LEU A 535 -18.60 -13.53 -2.54
C LEU A 535 -18.83 -12.45 -3.62
N VAL A 536 -20.07 -12.00 -3.80
CA VAL A 536 -20.42 -10.92 -4.75
C VAL A 536 -20.50 -9.56 -4.05
N GLY A 537 -20.85 -8.50 -4.80
CA GLY A 537 -21.08 -7.16 -4.25
C GLY A 537 -19.80 -6.48 -3.73
N ASN A 538 -19.74 -6.21 -2.42
CA ASN A 538 -18.58 -5.53 -1.82
C ASN A 538 -17.37 -6.45 -1.73
N PHE A 539 -17.58 -7.76 -1.52
CA PHE A 539 -16.48 -8.71 -1.44
C PHE A 539 -15.75 -8.85 -2.78
N SER A 540 -16.50 -9.03 -3.87
CA SER A 540 -15.93 -9.09 -5.23
C SER A 540 -15.14 -7.83 -5.58
N LYS A 541 -15.67 -6.64 -5.24
CA LYS A 541 -15.00 -5.35 -5.49
C LYS A 541 -13.69 -5.20 -4.73
N LEU A 542 -13.66 -5.61 -3.46
CA LEU A 542 -12.46 -5.46 -2.60
C LEU A 542 -11.40 -6.51 -2.90
N PHE A 543 -11.80 -7.75 -3.15
CA PHE A 543 -10.88 -8.90 -3.24
C PHE A 543 -10.71 -9.45 -4.66
N ASN A 544 -11.31 -8.79 -5.66
CA ASN A 544 -11.23 -9.16 -7.07
C ASN A 544 -11.67 -10.61 -7.36
N VAL A 545 -12.76 -11.03 -6.70
CA VAL A 545 -13.37 -12.34 -6.90
C VAL A 545 -14.50 -12.22 -7.91
N THR A 546 -14.51 -13.07 -8.92
CA THR A 546 -15.60 -13.11 -9.91
C THR A 546 -16.20 -14.51 -9.98
N ILE A 547 -17.52 -14.56 -9.87
CA ILE A 547 -18.34 -15.75 -10.08
C ILE A 547 -19.27 -15.43 -11.26
N SER A 548 -19.32 -16.31 -12.25
CA SER A 548 -20.31 -16.22 -13.33
C SER A 548 -21.48 -17.12 -13.00
N ALA A 549 -22.71 -16.65 -13.26
CA ALA A 549 -23.93 -17.42 -13.07
C ALA A 549 -23.93 -18.74 -13.89
N ASP A 550 -23.28 -18.74 -15.07
CA ASP A 550 -23.15 -19.94 -15.92
C ASP A 550 -22.29 -21.05 -15.29
N ASN A 551 -21.52 -20.68 -14.27
CA ASN A 551 -20.55 -21.54 -13.61
C ASN A 551 -20.95 -21.88 -12.17
N GLU A 552 -22.20 -21.65 -11.81
CA GLU A 552 -22.77 -21.85 -10.48
C GLU A 552 -23.98 -22.78 -10.55
N GLY A 553 -24.16 -23.62 -9.54
CA GLY A 553 -25.30 -24.52 -9.51
C GLY A 553 -25.41 -25.41 -8.28
N LEU A 554 -26.46 -26.22 -8.30
CA LEU A 554 -26.74 -27.27 -7.31
C LEU A 554 -26.66 -28.63 -7.97
N ALA A 555 -26.03 -29.60 -7.30
CA ALA A 555 -26.01 -30.98 -7.71
C ALA A 555 -26.74 -31.86 -6.69
N LEU A 556 -27.84 -32.48 -7.11
CA LEU A 556 -28.50 -33.53 -6.33
C LEU A 556 -27.70 -34.82 -6.46
N TRP A 557 -27.20 -35.31 -5.33
CA TRP A 557 -26.46 -36.57 -5.26
C TRP A 557 -27.42 -37.73 -4.99
N ILE A 558 -27.49 -38.64 -5.96
CA ILE A 558 -28.23 -39.90 -5.91
C ILE A 558 -27.23 -41.06 -5.96
N THR A 559 -27.38 -42.05 -5.10
CA THR A 559 -26.67 -43.32 -5.20
C THR A 559 -27.66 -44.41 -5.57
N ALA A 560 -27.36 -45.18 -6.62
CA ALA A 560 -28.17 -46.32 -7.02
C ALA A 560 -27.35 -47.61 -7.11
N ALA A 561 -28.00 -48.74 -6.83
CA ALA A 561 -27.40 -50.06 -6.91
C ALA A 561 -28.44 -51.13 -7.22
N SER A 562 -27.97 -52.29 -7.66
CA SER A 562 -28.74 -53.52 -7.69
C SER A 562 -28.10 -54.56 -6.78
N VAL A 563 -28.93 -55.30 -6.06
CA VAL A 563 -28.53 -56.30 -5.07
C VAL A 563 -29.08 -57.66 -5.49
N ASN A 564 -28.23 -58.69 -5.47
CA ASN A 564 -28.63 -60.06 -5.70
C ASN A 564 -29.27 -60.63 -4.42
N TYR A 565 -30.59 -60.49 -4.31
CA TYR A 565 -31.31 -60.92 -3.11
C TYR A 565 -31.31 -62.44 -2.93
N THR A 566 -31.14 -63.22 -4.01
CA THR A 566 -31.02 -64.68 -3.89
C THR A 566 -29.78 -65.08 -3.07
N ILE A 567 -28.68 -64.33 -3.21
CA ILE A 567 -27.47 -64.52 -2.39
C ILE A 567 -27.71 -64.02 -0.97
N ALA A 568 -28.30 -62.82 -0.83
CA ALA A 568 -28.58 -62.24 0.48
C ALA A 568 -29.53 -63.09 1.34
N ALA A 569 -30.59 -63.65 0.73
CA ALA A 569 -31.53 -64.55 1.40
C ALA A 569 -30.85 -65.85 1.87
N LYS A 570 -29.88 -66.39 1.12
CA LYS A 570 -29.07 -67.54 1.56
C LYS A 570 -28.17 -67.21 2.76
N LYS A 571 -27.76 -65.94 2.90
CA LYS A 571 -27.06 -65.43 4.09
C LYS A 571 -28.01 -65.12 5.26
N GLY A 572 -29.33 -65.34 5.10
CA GLY A 572 -30.33 -65.07 6.13
C GLY A 572 -30.76 -63.60 6.23
N LEU A 573 -30.41 -62.76 5.25
CA LEU A 573 -30.78 -61.35 5.26
C LEU A 573 -32.20 -61.13 4.73
N SER A 574 -32.96 -60.26 5.41
CA SER A 574 -34.19 -59.68 4.88
C SER A 574 -33.89 -58.75 3.70
N ILE A 575 -34.92 -58.41 2.91
CA ILE A 575 -34.79 -57.44 1.80
C ILE A 575 -34.25 -56.09 2.31
N ILE A 576 -34.69 -55.66 3.49
CA ILE A 576 -34.26 -54.38 4.10
C ILE A 576 -32.77 -54.43 4.44
N GLU A 577 -32.34 -55.49 5.14
CA GLU A 577 -30.92 -55.67 5.51
C GLU A 577 -30.04 -55.76 4.26
N ALA A 578 -30.49 -56.51 3.24
CA ALA A 578 -29.77 -56.65 1.97
C ALA A 578 -29.68 -55.33 1.19
N ALA A 579 -30.75 -54.52 1.20
CA ALA A 579 -30.78 -53.23 0.50
C ALA A 579 -29.92 -52.16 1.18
N LEU A 580 -29.78 -52.23 2.50
CA LEU A 580 -28.98 -51.28 3.28
C LEU A 580 -27.55 -51.76 3.54
N ALA A 581 -27.26 -53.04 3.28
CA ALA A 581 -25.92 -53.59 3.39
C ALA A 581 -24.97 -52.91 2.41
N ASN A 582 -23.88 -52.35 2.93
CA ASN A 582 -22.80 -51.80 2.12
C ASN A 582 -21.77 -52.89 1.77
N GLU A 583 -22.26 -54.07 1.36
CA GLU A 583 -21.47 -55.26 1.06
C GLU A 583 -21.29 -55.44 -0.45
N THR A 584 -20.06 -55.32 -0.94
CA THR A 584 -19.75 -55.36 -2.38
C THR A 584 -20.06 -56.71 -3.03
N ASP A 585 -20.07 -57.81 -2.27
CA ASP A 585 -20.36 -59.15 -2.76
C ASP A 585 -21.86 -59.43 -2.94
N LEU A 586 -22.73 -58.56 -2.42
CA LEU A 586 -24.18 -58.61 -2.66
C LEU A 586 -24.60 -57.83 -3.92
N LEU A 587 -23.73 -56.95 -4.44
CA LEU A 587 -24.05 -56.11 -5.60
C LEU A 587 -24.14 -56.94 -6.88
N ALA A 588 -25.27 -56.81 -7.59
CA ALA A 588 -25.50 -57.46 -8.88
C ALA A 588 -24.95 -56.63 -10.05
N SER A 589 -24.88 -55.31 -9.90
CA SER A 589 -24.45 -54.39 -10.96
C SER A 589 -22.94 -54.19 -10.96
N SER A 590 -22.37 -54.25 -12.16
CA SER A 590 -20.97 -53.92 -12.42
C SER A 590 -20.81 -52.84 -13.49
N ALA A 591 -21.89 -52.50 -14.19
CA ALA A 591 -21.96 -51.46 -15.19
C ALA A 591 -23.32 -50.75 -15.15
N VAL A 592 -23.43 -49.63 -15.85
CA VAL A 592 -24.71 -49.03 -16.25
C VAL A 592 -24.76 -48.84 -17.75
N VAL A 593 -25.96 -48.90 -18.32
CA VAL A 593 -26.22 -48.59 -19.73
C VAL A 593 -27.04 -47.32 -19.80
N VAL A 594 -26.42 -46.24 -20.27
CA VAL A 594 -27.02 -44.92 -20.43
C VAL A 594 -27.58 -44.80 -21.84
N SER A 595 -28.88 -44.61 -21.95
CA SER A 595 -29.60 -44.54 -23.22
C SER A 595 -30.26 -43.17 -23.38
N GLN A 596 -30.04 -42.53 -24.54
CA GLN A 596 -30.58 -41.22 -24.90
C GLN A 596 -30.63 -41.07 -26.43
N LYS A 597 -31.70 -40.49 -27.00
CA LYS A 597 -31.81 -40.22 -28.46
C LYS A 597 -31.43 -41.42 -29.36
N GLY A 598 -31.78 -42.64 -28.97
CA GLY A 598 -31.44 -43.86 -29.72
C GLY A 598 -29.97 -44.32 -29.61
N VAL A 599 -29.12 -43.59 -28.89
CA VAL A 599 -27.73 -43.96 -28.59
C VAL A 599 -27.67 -44.60 -27.20
N SER A 600 -26.89 -45.67 -27.05
CA SER A 600 -26.62 -46.29 -25.74
C SER A 600 -25.13 -46.42 -25.49
N THR A 601 -24.70 -46.07 -24.28
CA THR A 601 -23.30 -46.15 -23.83
C THR A 601 -23.22 -46.98 -22.55
N LYS A 602 -22.32 -47.96 -22.52
CA LYS A 602 -22.07 -48.79 -21.33
C LYS A 602 -20.90 -48.21 -20.53
N LEU A 603 -21.13 -47.94 -19.24
CA LEU A 603 -20.14 -47.38 -18.32
C LEU A 603 -19.84 -48.40 -17.21
N SER A 604 -18.57 -48.63 -16.91
CA SER A 604 -18.17 -49.52 -15.80
C SER A 604 -18.31 -48.79 -14.47
N ILE A 605 -18.87 -49.48 -13.47
CA ILE A 605 -18.99 -48.97 -12.10
C ILE A 605 -18.26 -49.85 -11.06
N LYS A 606 -17.47 -50.84 -11.51
CA LYS A 606 -16.76 -51.79 -10.63
C LYS A 606 -15.67 -51.16 -9.76
N LYS A 607 -15.03 -50.09 -10.23
CA LYS A 607 -13.91 -49.45 -9.53
C LYS A 607 -14.43 -48.37 -8.58
N TYR A 608 -13.60 -48.02 -7.61
CA TYR A 608 -13.75 -46.77 -6.88
C TYR A 608 -13.01 -45.71 -7.69
N ASP A 609 -13.75 -44.72 -8.18
CA ASP A 609 -13.16 -43.51 -8.75
C ASP A 609 -13.06 -42.44 -7.67
N ASN A 610 -12.01 -41.63 -7.76
CA ASN A 610 -11.81 -40.48 -6.89
C ASN A 610 -12.24 -39.17 -7.56
N GLU A 611 -12.54 -39.20 -8.86
CA GLU A 611 -12.96 -38.04 -9.64
C GLU A 611 -14.34 -38.26 -10.28
N THR A 612 -15.15 -37.19 -10.33
CA THR A 612 -16.44 -37.21 -11.03
C THR A 612 -16.21 -37.12 -12.53
N GLN A 613 -16.81 -38.03 -13.30
CA GLN A 613 -16.81 -37.99 -14.75
C GLN A 613 -18.10 -37.36 -15.26
N VAL A 614 -18.01 -36.54 -16.30
CA VAL A 614 -19.21 -35.98 -16.94
C VAL A 614 -19.97 -37.14 -17.58
N LEU A 615 -21.25 -37.29 -17.23
CA LEU A 615 -22.14 -38.15 -17.99
C LEU A 615 -22.43 -37.36 -19.27
N THR A 616 -21.97 -37.83 -20.44
CA THR A 616 -22.13 -37.13 -21.72
C THR A 616 -23.60 -37.06 -22.16
N VAL A 617 -24.42 -36.39 -21.36
CA VAL A 617 -25.79 -35.99 -21.62
C VAL A 617 -25.67 -34.62 -22.27
N PRO A 618 -25.95 -34.50 -23.58
CA PRO A 618 -25.90 -33.19 -24.20
C PRO A 618 -26.96 -32.31 -23.51
N ARG A 619 -26.63 -31.04 -23.24
CA ARG A 619 -27.53 -30.02 -22.66
C ARG A 619 -28.63 -29.62 -23.66
N VAL A 620 -29.33 -30.63 -24.18
CA VAL A 620 -30.43 -30.48 -25.12
C VAL A 620 -31.69 -30.44 -24.25
N PRO A 621 -32.48 -29.37 -24.34
CA PRO A 621 -33.76 -29.30 -23.65
C PRO A 621 -34.63 -30.52 -23.94
N ASN A 622 -35.39 -30.97 -22.94
CA ASN A 622 -36.39 -32.04 -23.06
C ASN A 622 -35.82 -33.42 -23.47
N LEU A 623 -34.52 -33.65 -23.30
CA LEU A 623 -33.91 -34.96 -23.55
C LEU A 623 -34.22 -35.95 -22.42
N ILE A 624 -34.88 -37.06 -22.72
CA ILE A 624 -35.07 -38.16 -21.78
C ILE A 624 -33.79 -39.00 -21.74
N VAL A 625 -33.25 -39.19 -20.53
CA VAL A 625 -32.09 -40.03 -20.27
C VAL A 625 -32.53 -41.21 -19.41
N LYS A 626 -32.20 -42.43 -19.83
CA LYS A 626 -32.48 -43.65 -19.09
C LYS A 626 -31.18 -44.37 -18.76
N VAL A 627 -30.93 -44.59 -17.48
CA VAL A 627 -29.75 -45.30 -16.95
C VAL A 627 -30.19 -46.65 -16.42
N ASN A 628 -29.90 -47.72 -17.18
CA ASN A 628 -30.23 -49.07 -16.78
C ASN A 628 -29.07 -49.69 -15.99
N LEU A 629 -29.36 -50.32 -14.86
CA LEU A 629 -28.39 -51.09 -14.09
C LEU A 629 -28.05 -52.38 -14.85
N ALA A 630 -26.76 -52.72 -14.93
CA ALA A 630 -26.27 -53.82 -15.76
C ALA A 630 -25.14 -54.61 -15.08
N SER A 631 -25.02 -55.88 -15.48
CA SER A 631 -23.82 -56.69 -15.26
C SER A 631 -22.90 -56.62 -16.49
N GLU A 632 -21.83 -57.42 -16.51
CA GLU A 632 -20.94 -57.51 -17.68
C GLU A 632 -21.66 -58.01 -18.93
N ASP A 633 -22.63 -58.91 -18.77
CA ASP A 633 -23.23 -59.62 -19.90
C ASP A 633 -24.67 -59.20 -20.20
N LYS A 634 -25.37 -58.55 -19.25
CA LYS A 634 -26.79 -58.22 -19.42
C LYS A 634 -27.24 -56.96 -18.67
N VAL A 635 -28.33 -56.37 -19.14
CA VAL A 635 -29.11 -55.39 -18.37
C VAL A 635 -29.90 -56.13 -17.29
N LEU A 636 -29.90 -55.60 -16.06
CA LEU A 636 -30.49 -56.25 -14.90
C LEU A 636 -31.97 -55.92 -14.70
N GLY A 637 -32.54 -55.02 -15.50
CA GLY A 637 -33.98 -54.71 -15.50
C GLY A 637 -34.35 -53.43 -14.75
N GLY A 638 -33.62 -53.03 -13.71
CA GLY A 638 -33.87 -51.79 -12.99
C GLY A 638 -33.26 -50.57 -13.68
N PHE A 639 -33.93 -49.43 -13.63
CA PHE A 639 -33.45 -48.19 -14.24
C PHE A 639 -33.69 -46.95 -13.37
N LEU A 640 -32.91 -45.91 -13.64
CA LEU A 640 -33.21 -44.51 -13.32
C LEU A 640 -33.53 -43.77 -14.62
N LYS A 641 -34.50 -42.87 -14.60
CA LYS A 641 -34.88 -42.05 -15.76
C LYS A 641 -35.02 -40.59 -15.30
N PHE A 642 -34.59 -39.65 -16.12
CA PHE A 642 -34.77 -38.23 -15.87
C PHE A 642 -34.85 -37.44 -17.17
N ILE A 643 -35.33 -36.20 -17.09
CA ILE A 643 -35.42 -35.28 -18.22
C ILE A 643 -34.27 -34.28 -18.07
N ALA A 644 -33.54 -33.98 -19.14
CA ALA A 644 -32.40 -33.04 -19.09
C ALA A 644 -32.83 -31.56 -18.96
N THR A 645 -33.98 -31.31 -18.33
CA THR A 645 -34.55 -29.99 -18.03
C THR A 645 -35.28 -30.00 -16.71
N ALA A 646 -35.27 -28.85 -16.04
CA ALA A 646 -36.04 -28.58 -14.83
C ALA A 646 -36.86 -27.32 -15.04
N LYS A 647 -37.94 -27.19 -14.28
CA LYS A 647 -38.79 -26.01 -14.25
C LYS A 647 -38.35 -25.12 -13.09
N VAL A 648 -38.20 -23.82 -13.34
CA VAL A 648 -37.96 -22.80 -12.32
C VAL A 648 -39.17 -21.87 -12.28
N ILE A 649 -39.72 -21.67 -11.09
CA ILE A 649 -40.85 -20.76 -10.83
C ILE A 649 -40.33 -19.60 -9.97
N TYR A 650 -40.34 -18.40 -10.52
CA TYR A 650 -39.89 -17.18 -9.83
C TYR A 650 -41.01 -16.51 -9.03
N LEU A 651 -40.63 -15.64 -8.09
CA LEU A 651 -41.57 -14.97 -7.17
C LEU A 651 -42.61 -14.07 -7.88
N ASN A 652 -42.28 -13.55 -9.05
CA ASN A 652 -43.18 -12.78 -9.91
C ASN A 652 -44.19 -13.66 -10.69
N GLY A 653 -44.15 -14.98 -10.50
CA GLY A 653 -45.00 -15.96 -11.19
C GLY A 653 -44.47 -16.41 -12.56
N THR A 654 -43.35 -15.86 -13.05
CA THR A 654 -42.78 -16.33 -14.32
C THR A 654 -42.17 -17.72 -14.16
N THR A 655 -42.36 -18.55 -15.18
CA THR A 655 -41.82 -19.90 -15.26
C THR A 655 -40.77 -19.97 -16.36
N GLU A 656 -39.64 -20.63 -16.08
CA GLU A 656 -38.56 -20.86 -17.02
C GLU A 656 -38.19 -22.36 -17.06
N VAL A 657 -37.78 -22.86 -18.22
CA VAL A 657 -37.23 -24.21 -18.37
C VAL A 657 -35.72 -24.11 -18.47
N VAL A 658 -35.02 -24.70 -17.51
CA VAL A 658 -33.56 -24.64 -17.41
C VAL A 658 -32.92 -26.00 -17.70
N PRO A 659 -31.72 -26.06 -18.30
CA PRO A 659 -31.08 -27.34 -18.62
C PRO A 659 -30.61 -28.06 -17.35
N VAL A 660 -30.76 -29.39 -17.32
CA VAL A 660 -30.19 -30.27 -16.30
C VAL A 660 -29.05 -31.05 -16.94
N SER A 661 -27.87 -30.95 -16.34
CA SER A 661 -26.72 -31.77 -16.73
C SER A 661 -26.50 -32.88 -15.70
N ALA A 662 -25.69 -33.88 -16.06
CA ALA A 662 -25.41 -34.99 -15.17
C ALA A 662 -23.92 -35.34 -15.14
N SER A 663 -23.43 -35.65 -13.96
CA SER A 663 -22.11 -36.24 -13.74
C SER A 663 -22.27 -37.54 -12.96
N TYR A 664 -21.29 -38.42 -13.03
CA TYR A 664 -21.32 -39.67 -12.29
C TYR A 664 -19.96 -40.01 -11.69
N MET A 665 -19.97 -40.87 -10.68
CA MET A 665 -18.76 -41.45 -10.09
C MET A 665 -18.99 -42.95 -9.87
N SER A 666 -17.99 -43.75 -10.22
CA SER A 666 -18.01 -45.20 -9.93
C SER A 666 -17.59 -45.45 -8.49
N ALA A 667 -18.33 -46.32 -7.79
CA ALA A 667 -18.08 -46.60 -6.39
C ALA A 667 -18.27 -48.08 -6.07
N GLY A 668 -17.44 -48.95 -6.67
CA GLY A 668 -17.37 -50.35 -6.24
C GLY A 668 -18.65 -51.17 -6.48
N GLY A 669 -19.37 -50.88 -7.56
CA GLY A 669 -20.66 -51.51 -7.91
C GLY A 669 -21.88 -50.62 -7.64
N PHE A 670 -21.71 -49.52 -6.90
CA PHE A 670 -22.68 -48.43 -6.80
C PHE A 670 -22.50 -47.42 -7.93
N PHE A 671 -23.61 -46.89 -8.42
CA PHE A 671 -23.65 -45.78 -9.37
C PHE A 671 -24.01 -44.49 -8.64
N MET A 672 -23.04 -43.58 -8.52
CA MET A 672 -23.28 -42.26 -7.93
C MET A 672 -23.59 -41.29 -9.05
N LEU A 673 -24.81 -40.77 -9.09
CA LEU A 673 -25.31 -39.81 -10.07
C LEU A 673 -25.45 -38.44 -9.41
N PHE A 674 -24.98 -37.42 -10.10
CA PHE A 674 -25.11 -36.02 -9.72
C PHE A 674 -25.95 -35.31 -10.78
N LEU A 675 -27.19 -34.96 -10.44
CA LEU A 675 -28.06 -34.16 -11.31
C LEU A 675 -27.81 -32.68 -11.03
N CYS A 676 -27.26 -31.97 -12.00
CA CYS A 676 -26.73 -30.62 -11.86
C CYS A 676 -27.70 -29.58 -12.46
N TYR A 677 -28.15 -28.68 -11.61
CA TYR A 677 -29.09 -27.57 -11.86
C TYR A 677 -28.33 -26.24 -11.88
N PRO A 678 -28.64 -25.32 -12.79
CA PRO A 678 -27.99 -24.00 -12.83
C PRO A 678 -28.45 -23.12 -11.67
N TYR A 679 -27.76 -21.99 -11.49
CA TYR A 679 -28.23 -20.91 -10.62
C TYR A 679 -29.64 -20.44 -11.00
N PHE A 680 -30.54 -20.36 -10.03
CA PHE A 680 -31.96 -20.02 -10.25
C PHE A 680 -32.46 -18.85 -9.40
N ASN A 681 -31.55 -18.01 -8.87
CA ASN A 681 -31.84 -16.70 -8.26
C ASN A 681 -33.13 -16.63 -7.40
N ASN A 682 -33.17 -17.37 -6.29
CA ASN A 682 -34.34 -17.46 -5.38
C ASN A 682 -35.64 -18.05 -5.98
N GLY A 683 -35.61 -18.55 -7.22
CA GLY A 683 -36.68 -19.33 -7.80
C GLY A 683 -36.92 -20.66 -7.09
N SER A 684 -38.05 -21.29 -7.39
CA SER A 684 -38.36 -22.65 -6.97
C SER A 684 -38.08 -23.61 -8.12
N LEU A 685 -37.13 -24.52 -7.93
CA LEU A 685 -36.75 -25.54 -8.88
C LEU A 685 -37.63 -26.79 -8.70
N GLU A 686 -38.10 -27.36 -9.80
CA GLU A 686 -38.84 -28.62 -9.88
C GLU A 686 -38.23 -29.46 -11.01
N HIS A 687 -37.74 -30.65 -10.68
CA HIS A 687 -37.18 -31.60 -11.63
C HIS A 687 -37.75 -32.99 -11.38
N ASP A 688 -37.91 -33.79 -12.43
CA ASP A 688 -38.76 -34.96 -12.39
C ASP A 688 -38.02 -36.28 -12.68
N PRO A 689 -37.06 -36.74 -11.84
CA PRO A 689 -36.48 -38.07 -11.96
C PRO A 689 -37.49 -39.19 -11.63
N SER A 690 -37.14 -40.41 -12.01
CA SER A 690 -37.92 -41.60 -11.70
C SER A 690 -37.06 -42.85 -11.66
N VAL A 691 -37.60 -43.91 -11.05
CA VAL A 691 -37.00 -45.24 -11.01
C VAL A 691 -38.03 -46.28 -11.42
N GLY A 692 -37.59 -47.40 -11.98
CA GLY A 692 -38.53 -48.42 -12.40
C GLY A 692 -37.88 -49.72 -12.85
N VAL A 693 -38.70 -50.62 -13.37
CA VAL A 693 -38.27 -51.88 -13.99
C VAL A 693 -38.66 -51.89 -15.47
N ILE A 694 -37.81 -52.46 -16.32
CA ILE A 694 -38.07 -52.58 -17.75
C ILE A 694 -39.31 -53.46 -17.96
N THR A 695 -40.30 -52.93 -18.68
CA THR A 695 -41.50 -53.64 -19.14
C THR A 695 -41.72 -53.35 -20.62
N THR A 696 -42.71 -54.02 -21.23
CA THR A 696 -43.19 -53.64 -22.55
C THR A 696 -43.78 -52.22 -22.47
N GLU A 697 -43.40 -51.36 -23.42
CA GLU A 697 -43.94 -49.99 -23.46
C GLU A 697 -45.41 -50.00 -23.87
N GLU A 698 -46.24 -49.28 -23.12
CA GLU A 698 -47.66 -49.13 -23.38
C GLU A 698 -47.99 -47.68 -23.72
N ALA A 699 -49.05 -47.48 -24.50
CA ALA A 699 -49.60 -46.15 -24.73
C ALA A 699 -50.30 -45.64 -23.45
N PRO A 700 -50.26 -44.32 -23.17
CA PRO A 700 -50.94 -43.75 -22.02
C PRO A 700 -52.46 -43.97 -22.11
N ALA A 701 -53.05 -44.40 -21.00
CA ALA A 701 -54.49 -44.61 -20.84
C ALA A 701 -55.21 -43.35 -20.32
N TYR A 702 -54.48 -42.42 -19.73
CA TYR A 702 -54.95 -41.17 -19.13
C TYR A 702 -53.99 -40.02 -19.40
#